data_AF-A0A7H4MIM8-F1
#
_entry.id   AF-A0A7H4MIM8-F1
#
_cell.length_a   1.000
_cell.length_b   1.000
_cell.length_c   1.000
_cell.angle_alpha   90.00
_cell.angle_beta   90.00
_cell.angle_gamma   90.00
#
_symmetry.space_group_name_H-M   'P 1'
#
loop_
_entity.id
_entity.type
_entity.pdbx_description
1 polymer ?
#
loop_
_entity_poly.entity_id
_entity_poly.type
_entity_poly.pdbx_seq_one_letter_code
_entity_poly.pdbx_strand_id
1 'polypeptide(L)'
;MTFLCQATANTCPENLVLSHDLLEGCYARSGLLSEVLLYEQYPNNYLSDVARRSRWIRGDWQLLNWLKPRVRKADGTRVRNPLTALSYWKLLDNLRRSLVAPSLLILLFFTLLWVPNPVYWLGILLLIWLLPAILCISHDLLHKPLRRRVKSHLLLVGAGALKRLSGISLNFAILPHEAGYSLKAIAVTLWRLGISRRHLSQWVSHSQDSSQARPTVARFYQAMWLNAAGGVALTILTGQFAPQLLGIALPIGLVWCVAPLLMSWLSRQPVRKVFSPNQEQKQLLRQTSREIWAFFETFATAKENWLPPDNYQEIPQPTVAHRTSPTNIGLSLMANLTAWDFGYLPGGEVLRRVSLTLDTMDKMEHYRGHLYNWYDTRTLVPLSPRYISSVDSGNMAGHLLTLRAGLSAMRHQPVLSNQQILAGLNDTLDILEKQWGKNPPDSLRLLRKHCLNAVSLSPQALFSELKSMRTQCNHLTSACHQGSPLQMRWAGHLEHQLVQLCHEWSLLLGWLPASWNEQTLPTLSELARPTLTGTGTPPASVAEQARMRLNIITELEQRLDEHARMDFAFLYSEATSLLSVGYNCDTNMPDKSHYDLLPSEIRLTSFLAIATNQLPLKSWYALGRLFTTIDNETALMSWSADPCLNI
;
A
#
# COMPACT_ATOMS: atom_id res chain seq x y z
N MET A 1 -21.56 -20.26 17.14
CA MET A 1 -22.71 -20.63 16.28
C MET A 1 -23.84 -21.29 17.08
N THR A 2 -23.56 -22.06 18.13
CA THR A 2 -24.52 -22.81 18.95
C THR A 2 -25.54 -21.97 19.74
N PHE A 3 -25.14 -20.82 20.29
CA PHE A 3 -26.04 -19.97 21.10
C PHE A 3 -27.11 -19.25 20.27
N LEU A 4 -26.75 -18.79 19.07
CA LEU A 4 -27.64 -18.06 18.18
C LEU A 4 -28.75 -18.97 17.63
N CYS A 5 -28.41 -20.20 17.23
CA CYS A 5 -29.36 -21.21 16.78
C CYS A 5 -30.35 -21.62 17.88
N GLN A 6 -29.93 -21.61 19.15
CA GLN A 6 -30.82 -21.86 20.29
C GLN A 6 -31.76 -20.68 20.54
N ALA A 7 -31.27 -19.43 20.46
CA ALA A 7 -32.06 -18.23 20.71
C ALA A 7 -33.13 -17.95 19.62
N THR A 8 -32.92 -18.42 18.38
CA THR A 8 -33.86 -18.25 17.25
C THR A 8 -34.60 -19.53 16.88
N ALA A 9 -34.48 -20.59 17.68
CA ALA A 9 -35.20 -21.83 17.45
C ALA A 9 -36.72 -21.58 17.39
N ASN A 10 -37.34 -21.90 16.24
CA ASN A 10 -38.78 -21.71 15.99
C ASN A 10 -39.28 -20.25 16.13
N THR A 11 -38.41 -19.24 15.94
CA THR A 11 -38.84 -17.83 16.03
C THR A 11 -39.26 -17.23 14.67
N CYS A 12 -38.65 -17.68 13.57
CA CYS A 12 -38.83 -17.08 12.25
C CYS A 12 -39.46 -18.07 11.26
N PRO A 13 -40.59 -17.73 10.61
CA PRO A 13 -41.13 -18.52 9.51
C PRO A 13 -40.12 -18.72 8.39
N GLU A 14 -40.05 -19.95 7.86
CA GLU A 14 -39.16 -20.28 6.75
C GLU A 14 -39.38 -19.32 5.57
N ASN A 15 -38.28 -18.87 4.99
CA ASN A 15 -38.24 -18.00 3.81
C ASN A 15 -38.93 -16.63 3.96
N LEU A 16 -39.29 -16.18 5.17
CA LEU A 16 -39.99 -14.89 5.37
C LEU A 16 -39.04 -13.71 5.61
N VAL A 17 -37.84 -13.95 6.15
CA VAL A 17 -36.90 -12.91 6.60
C VAL A 17 -35.67 -12.90 5.69
N LEU A 18 -35.36 -11.75 5.09
CA LEU A 18 -34.22 -11.55 4.18
C LEU A 18 -32.93 -11.14 4.92
N SER A 19 -33.04 -10.46 6.06
CA SER A 19 -31.92 -10.10 6.95
C SER A 19 -32.33 -10.38 8.39
N HIS A 20 -31.52 -11.18 9.08
CA HIS A 20 -31.81 -11.65 10.42
C HIS A 20 -31.14 -10.81 11.51
N ASP A 21 -30.16 -9.98 11.16
CA ASP A 21 -29.25 -9.29 12.10
C ASP A 21 -30.00 -8.50 13.19
N LEU A 22 -31.02 -7.73 12.81
CA LEU A 22 -31.80 -6.92 13.75
C LEU A 22 -32.69 -7.77 14.67
N LEU A 23 -33.35 -8.78 14.10
CA LEU A 23 -34.23 -9.69 14.86
C LEU A 23 -33.40 -10.54 15.82
N GLU A 24 -32.29 -11.12 15.34
CA GLU A 24 -31.36 -11.90 16.15
C GLU A 24 -30.87 -11.11 17.35
N GLY A 25 -30.44 -9.85 17.15
CA GLY A 25 -30.07 -8.97 18.27
C GLY A 25 -31.21 -8.71 19.25
N CYS A 26 -32.46 -8.64 18.77
CA CYS A 26 -33.63 -8.44 19.62
C CYS A 26 -34.03 -9.70 20.43
N TYR A 27 -33.85 -10.90 19.86
CA TYR A 27 -34.17 -12.17 20.52
C TYR A 27 -33.04 -12.64 21.45
N ALA A 28 -31.79 -12.57 20.99
CA ALA A 28 -30.61 -13.04 21.71
C ALA A 28 -30.13 -12.09 22.82
N ARG A 29 -30.71 -10.88 22.93
CA ARG A 29 -30.33 -9.83 23.89
C ARG A 29 -28.82 -9.55 23.86
N SER A 30 -28.36 -8.90 22.79
CA SER A 30 -26.95 -8.56 22.62
C SER A 30 -26.46 -7.47 23.59
N GLY A 31 -25.22 -7.61 24.07
CA GLY A 31 -24.48 -6.57 24.78
C GLY A 31 -23.76 -5.63 23.80
N LEU A 32 -23.52 -4.38 24.22
CA LEU A 32 -22.71 -3.42 23.46
C LEU A 32 -21.22 -3.66 23.74
N LEU A 33 -20.43 -3.88 22.68
CA LEU A 33 -18.98 -3.88 22.74
C LEU A 33 -18.46 -2.66 21.96
N SER A 34 -18.14 -1.58 22.68
CA SER A 34 -17.71 -0.31 22.07
C SER A 34 -16.24 -0.29 21.64
N GLU A 35 -15.45 -1.25 22.10
CA GLU A 35 -14.00 -1.28 21.90
C GLU A 35 -13.57 -1.97 20.59
N VAL A 36 -14.49 -2.64 19.89
CA VAL A 36 -14.21 -3.34 18.63
C VAL A 36 -14.82 -2.58 17.45
N LEU A 37 -13.95 -2.08 16.58
CA LEU A 37 -14.33 -1.47 15.29
C LEU A 37 -14.38 -2.56 14.21
N LEU A 38 -15.59 -2.96 13.81
CA LEU A 38 -15.80 -3.83 12.66
C LEU A 38 -15.93 -2.96 11.40
N TYR A 39 -14.95 -3.04 10.51
CA TYR A 39 -15.01 -2.38 9.20
C TYR A 39 -15.68 -3.30 8.18
N GLU A 40 -16.92 -2.98 7.84
CA GLU A 40 -17.56 -3.54 6.65
C GLU A 40 -17.02 -2.82 5.40
N GLN A 41 -16.78 -3.56 4.32
CA GLN A 41 -16.29 -2.98 3.07
C GLN A 41 -17.30 -1.95 2.55
N TYR A 42 -16.87 -0.70 2.41
CA TYR A 42 -17.71 0.36 1.85
C TYR A 42 -18.00 0.07 0.37
N PRO A 43 -19.21 0.39 -0.12
CA PRO A 43 -19.55 0.19 -1.53
C PRO A 43 -18.66 1.06 -2.43
N ASN A 44 -18.13 0.47 -3.49
CA ASN A 44 -17.17 1.11 -4.40
C ASN A 44 -17.77 2.25 -5.25
N ASN A 45 -19.10 2.36 -5.35
CA ASN A 45 -19.80 3.41 -6.09
C ASN A 45 -21.22 3.62 -5.56
N TYR A 46 -21.85 4.73 -5.96
CA TYR A 46 -23.21 5.09 -5.53
C TYR A 46 -24.27 4.04 -5.88
N LEU A 47 -24.25 3.46 -7.08
CA LEU A 47 -25.25 2.46 -7.48
C LEU A 47 -25.15 1.18 -6.65
N SER A 48 -23.95 0.83 -6.21
CA SER A 48 -23.71 -0.29 -5.28
C SER A 48 -24.27 0.02 -3.88
N ASP A 49 -24.15 1.27 -3.41
CA ASP A 49 -24.79 1.70 -2.17
C ASP A 49 -26.32 1.68 -2.28
N VAL A 50 -26.89 2.13 -3.40
CA VAL A 50 -28.34 2.09 -3.66
C VAL A 50 -28.86 0.66 -3.64
N ALA A 51 -28.15 -0.29 -4.28
CA ALA A 51 -28.51 -1.70 -4.25
C ALA A 51 -28.47 -2.26 -2.81
N ARG A 52 -27.49 -1.84 -2.01
CA ARG A 52 -27.40 -2.20 -0.60
C ARG A 52 -28.55 -1.63 0.23
N ARG A 53 -28.83 -0.33 0.13
CA ARG A 53 -29.96 0.32 0.84
C ARG A 53 -31.30 -0.28 0.46
N SER A 54 -31.53 -0.52 -0.83
CA SER A 54 -32.76 -1.17 -1.32
C SER A 54 -32.94 -2.56 -0.72
N ARG A 55 -31.86 -3.29 -0.46
CA ARG A 55 -31.91 -4.59 0.24
C ARG A 55 -32.33 -4.43 1.69
N TRP A 56 -31.73 -3.49 2.41
CA TRP A 56 -32.05 -3.21 3.81
C TRP A 56 -33.50 -2.78 3.98
N ILE A 57 -34.01 -1.87 3.14
CA ILE A 57 -35.42 -1.46 3.16
C ILE A 57 -36.35 -2.66 2.96
N ARG A 58 -36.07 -3.56 1.99
CA ARG A 58 -36.87 -4.78 1.82
C ARG A 58 -36.82 -5.66 3.07
N GLY A 59 -35.64 -5.85 3.65
CA GLY A 59 -35.45 -6.61 4.90
C GLY A 59 -36.28 -6.04 6.04
N ASP A 60 -36.22 -4.72 6.27
CA ASP A 60 -36.98 -4.03 7.32
C ASP A 60 -38.49 -4.23 7.14
N TRP A 61 -39.00 -4.04 5.92
CA TRP A 61 -40.44 -4.19 5.62
C TRP A 61 -40.92 -5.65 5.63
N GLN A 62 -40.03 -6.63 5.58
CA GLN A 62 -40.40 -8.03 5.83
C GLN A 62 -40.71 -8.32 7.30
N LEU A 63 -40.22 -7.48 8.21
CA LEU A 63 -40.39 -7.65 9.64
C LEU A 63 -41.77 -7.19 10.16
N LEU A 64 -42.70 -6.83 9.28
CA LEU A 64 -44.07 -6.40 9.64
C LEU A 64 -44.81 -7.41 10.55
N ASN A 65 -44.49 -8.71 10.46
CA ASN A 65 -45.05 -9.73 11.36
C ASN A 65 -44.73 -9.45 12.84
N TRP A 66 -43.55 -8.87 13.12
CA TRP A 66 -43.08 -8.54 14.47
C TRP A 66 -43.54 -7.18 14.98
N LEU A 67 -44.32 -6.42 14.20
CA LEU A 67 -45.04 -5.24 14.69
C LEU A 67 -46.46 -5.59 15.19
N LYS A 68 -46.89 -6.85 15.07
CA LYS A 68 -48.20 -7.28 15.56
C LYS A 68 -48.13 -7.64 17.06
N PRO A 69 -49.24 -7.49 17.82
CA PRO A 69 -49.31 -7.93 19.22
C PRO A 69 -49.09 -9.44 19.41
N ARG A 70 -49.42 -10.23 18.37
CA ARG A 70 -49.13 -11.67 18.29
C ARG A 70 -48.31 -11.96 17.04
N VAL A 71 -47.19 -12.66 17.22
CA VAL A 71 -46.23 -13.01 16.16
C VAL A 71 -46.42 -14.47 15.75
N ARG A 72 -46.34 -14.73 14.45
CA ARG A 72 -46.35 -16.10 13.91
C ARG A 72 -44.95 -16.71 13.98
N LYS A 73 -44.82 -17.88 14.62
CA LYS A 73 -43.61 -18.70 14.71
C LYS A 73 -43.40 -19.56 13.45
N ALA A 74 -42.27 -20.27 13.39
CA ALA A 74 -41.92 -21.13 12.27
C ALA A 74 -42.90 -22.30 12.09
N ASP A 75 -43.33 -22.90 13.21
CA ASP A 75 -44.38 -23.93 13.28
C ASP A 75 -45.79 -23.43 12.92
N GLY A 76 -45.95 -22.13 12.62
CA GLY A 76 -47.22 -21.52 12.27
C GLY A 76 -48.09 -21.10 13.46
N THR A 77 -47.69 -21.39 14.70
CA THR A 77 -48.40 -20.97 15.91
C THR A 77 -48.29 -19.46 16.13
N ARG A 78 -49.26 -18.88 16.85
CA ARG A 78 -49.25 -17.46 17.21
C ARG A 78 -48.98 -17.30 18.69
N VAL A 79 -47.89 -16.63 19.03
CA VAL A 79 -47.54 -16.29 20.41
C VAL A 79 -47.64 -14.80 20.65
N ARG A 80 -47.76 -14.38 21.91
CA ARG A 80 -47.60 -12.96 22.27
C ARG A 80 -46.22 -12.50 21.82
N ASN A 81 -46.15 -11.30 21.25
CA ASN A 81 -44.89 -10.74 20.76
C ASN A 81 -43.87 -10.66 21.91
N PRO A 82 -42.72 -11.35 21.80
CA PRO A 82 -41.71 -11.38 22.87
C PRO A 82 -40.80 -10.15 22.86
N LEU A 83 -40.94 -9.27 21.87
CA LEU A 83 -40.11 -8.07 21.73
C LEU A 83 -40.41 -7.04 22.83
N THR A 84 -39.34 -6.43 23.36
CA THR A 84 -39.45 -5.31 24.28
C THR A 84 -39.97 -4.04 23.59
N ALA A 85 -40.43 -3.05 24.35
CA ALA A 85 -40.84 -1.76 23.81
C ALA A 85 -39.72 -1.07 23.01
N LEU A 86 -38.46 -1.21 23.46
CA LEU A 86 -37.30 -0.67 22.76
C LEU A 86 -37.06 -1.40 21.42
N SER A 87 -37.13 -2.73 21.39
CA SER A 87 -37.01 -3.51 20.15
C SER A 87 -38.12 -3.18 19.15
N TYR A 88 -39.34 -2.98 19.65
CA TYR A 88 -40.48 -2.54 18.85
C TYR A 88 -40.25 -1.15 18.23
N TRP A 89 -39.75 -0.20 19.03
CA TRP A 89 -39.40 1.13 18.55
C TRP A 89 -38.31 1.09 17.47
N LYS A 90 -37.27 0.26 17.64
CA LYS A 90 -36.20 0.08 16.63
C LYS A 90 -36.77 -0.38 15.28
N LEU A 91 -37.67 -1.37 15.28
CA LEU A 91 -38.33 -1.84 14.07
C LEU A 91 -39.16 -0.72 13.41
N LEU A 92 -39.92 0.02 14.22
CA LEU A 92 -40.75 1.12 13.73
C LEU A 92 -39.91 2.28 13.16
N ASP A 93 -38.79 2.63 13.80
CA ASP A 93 -37.88 3.66 13.30
C ASP A 93 -37.24 3.28 11.96
N ASN A 94 -36.87 2.01 11.76
CA ASN A 94 -36.36 1.54 10.47
C ASN A 94 -37.38 1.72 9.34
N LEU A 95 -38.65 1.36 9.58
CA LEU A 95 -39.72 1.59 8.59
C LEU A 95 -39.91 3.09 8.34
N ARG A 96 -40.00 3.90 9.40
CA ARG A 96 -40.12 5.36 9.31
C ARG A 96 -38.98 5.96 8.49
N ARG A 97 -37.74 5.52 8.71
CA ARG A 97 -36.55 6.03 8.02
C ARG A 97 -36.63 5.86 6.51
N SER A 98 -37.15 4.72 6.05
CA SER A 98 -37.35 4.47 4.61
C SER A 98 -38.43 5.36 3.96
N LEU A 99 -39.31 5.98 4.77
CA LEU A 99 -40.37 6.89 4.31
C LEU A 99 -39.95 8.36 4.31
N VAL A 100 -38.82 8.72 4.94
CA VAL A 100 -38.37 10.11 5.06
C VAL A 100 -38.18 10.77 3.70
N ALA A 101 -37.43 10.15 2.78
CA ALA A 101 -37.18 10.72 1.46
C ALA A 101 -38.48 10.84 0.62
N PRO A 102 -39.34 9.81 0.52
CA PRO A 102 -40.66 9.95 -0.08
C PRO A 102 -41.50 11.09 0.51
N SER A 103 -41.57 11.19 1.84
CA SER A 103 -42.36 12.23 2.52
C SER A 103 -41.81 13.62 2.24
N LEU A 104 -40.49 13.82 2.29
CA LEU A 104 -39.86 15.11 2.00
C LEU A 104 -40.07 15.53 0.54
N LEU A 105 -39.98 14.59 -0.40
CA LEU A 105 -40.26 14.86 -1.81
C LEU A 105 -41.71 15.31 -1.99
N ILE A 106 -42.67 14.58 -1.43
CA ILE A 106 -44.10 14.93 -1.50
C ILE A 106 -44.34 16.29 -0.86
N LEU A 107 -43.81 16.54 0.34
CA LEU A 107 -43.96 17.81 1.04
C LEU A 107 -43.39 18.98 0.23
N LEU A 108 -42.27 18.79 -0.48
CA LEU A 108 -41.70 19.84 -1.33
C LEU A 108 -42.63 20.18 -2.51
N PHE A 109 -43.18 19.18 -3.20
CA PHE A 109 -44.17 19.40 -4.26
C PHE A 109 -45.45 20.06 -3.71
N PHE A 110 -45.96 19.57 -2.58
CA PHE A 110 -47.16 20.11 -1.95
C PHE A 110 -46.97 21.57 -1.54
N THR A 111 -45.82 21.87 -0.93
CA THR A 111 -45.43 23.22 -0.49
C THR A 111 -45.41 24.21 -1.64
N LEU A 112 -44.86 23.80 -2.80
CA LEU A 112 -44.72 24.69 -3.95
C LEU A 112 -46.01 24.83 -4.77
N LEU A 113 -46.91 23.84 -4.75
CA LEU A 113 -48.06 23.81 -5.66
C LEU A 113 -49.40 24.15 -5.00
N TRP A 114 -49.59 23.82 -3.73
CA TRP A 114 -50.94 23.80 -3.14
C TRP A 114 -51.10 24.54 -1.81
N VAL A 115 -50.02 24.91 -1.13
CA VAL A 115 -50.11 25.48 0.21
C VAL A 115 -50.23 27.02 0.15
N PRO A 116 -51.10 27.66 0.96
CA PRO A 116 -51.30 29.12 0.92
C PRO A 116 -50.07 29.98 1.24
N ASN A 117 -49.13 29.48 2.06
CA ASN A 117 -47.90 30.19 2.42
C ASN A 117 -46.66 29.34 2.11
N PRO A 118 -46.24 29.25 0.84
CA PRO A 118 -45.14 28.38 0.40
C PRO A 118 -43.81 28.74 1.07
N VAL A 119 -43.53 30.03 1.29
CA VAL A 119 -42.26 30.51 1.86
C VAL A 119 -42.08 30.04 3.31
N TYR A 120 -43.14 30.11 4.12
CA TYR A 120 -43.11 29.61 5.49
C TYR A 120 -42.76 28.11 5.54
N TRP A 121 -43.41 27.30 4.71
CA TRP A 121 -43.19 25.85 4.69
C TRP A 121 -41.84 25.46 4.08
N LEU A 122 -41.31 26.22 3.11
CA LEU A 122 -39.92 26.08 2.66
C LEU A 122 -38.94 26.36 3.81
N GLY A 123 -39.22 27.36 4.66
CA GLY A 123 -38.44 27.61 5.88
C GLY A 123 -38.46 26.45 6.86
N ILE A 124 -39.63 25.81 7.06
CA ILE A 124 -39.75 24.60 7.89
C ILE A 124 -38.95 23.42 7.29
N LEU A 125 -39.03 23.19 5.98
CA LEU A 125 -38.24 22.14 5.32
C LEU A 125 -36.73 22.39 5.44
N LEU A 126 -36.31 23.64 5.27
CA LEU A 126 -34.91 24.05 5.46
C LEU A 126 -34.46 23.79 6.90
N LEU A 127 -35.30 24.13 7.89
CA LEU A 127 -35.01 23.86 9.30
C LEU A 127 -34.88 22.35 9.55
N ILE A 128 -35.77 21.52 9.00
CA ILE A 128 -35.69 20.05 9.15
C ILE A 128 -34.35 19.51 8.63
N TRP A 129 -33.85 20.02 7.50
CA TRP A 129 -32.57 19.59 6.93
C TRP A 129 -31.36 20.12 7.70
N LEU A 130 -31.38 21.39 8.12
CA LEU A 130 -30.22 22.06 8.69
C LEU A 130 -30.11 21.91 10.20
N LEU A 131 -31.21 21.71 10.93
CA LEU A 131 -31.22 21.67 12.40
C LEU A 131 -30.21 20.65 12.97
N PRO A 132 -30.13 19.39 12.50
CA PRO A 132 -29.14 18.45 13.02
C PRO A 132 -27.69 18.91 12.79
N ALA A 133 -27.41 19.52 11.64
CA ALA A 133 -26.08 20.04 11.34
C ALA A 133 -25.75 21.25 12.23
N ILE A 134 -26.70 22.18 12.41
CA ILE A 134 -26.54 23.33 13.30
C ILE A 134 -26.21 22.86 14.71
N LEU A 135 -27.01 21.95 15.28
CA LEU A 135 -26.78 21.43 16.63
C LEU A 135 -25.42 20.75 16.78
N CYS A 136 -25.01 19.93 15.80
CA CYS A 136 -23.70 19.28 15.83
C CYS A 136 -22.55 20.29 15.73
N ILE A 137 -22.64 21.27 14.82
CA ILE A 137 -21.59 22.28 14.63
C ILE A 137 -21.49 23.17 15.88
N SER A 138 -22.63 23.56 16.47
CA SER A 138 -22.65 24.29 17.74
C SER A 138 -22.02 23.48 18.87
N HIS A 139 -22.36 22.20 18.99
CA HIS A 139 -21.74 21.32 19.97
C HIS A 139 -20.22 21.22 19.76
N ASP A 140 -19.77 20.98 18.53
CA ASP A 140 -18.36 20.83 18.16
C ASP A 140 -17.58 22.13 18.42
N LEU A 141 -18.21 23.30 18.25
CA LEU A 141 -17.62 24.61 18.55
C LEU A 141 -17.51 24.89 20.06
N LEU A 142 -18.49 24.45 20.84
CA LEU A 142 -18.54 24.66 22.29
C LEU A 142 -17.63 23.67 23.06
N HIS A 143 -17.44 22.45 22.56
CA HIS A 143 -16.68 21.39 23.24
C HIS A 143 -15.24 21.28 22.72
N LYS A 144 -14.45 22.34 22.92
CA LYS A 144 -13.01 22.33 22.59
C LYS A 144 -12.22 21.47 23.60
N PRO A 145 -11.38 20.51 23.13
CA PRO A 145 -10.47 19.79 24.02
C PRO A 145 -9.44 20.72 24.70
N LEU A 146 -9.19 20.48 25.99
CA LEU A 146 -8.31 21.31 26.84
C LEU A 146 -6.91 21.54 26.23
N ARG A 147 -6.32 20.50 25.63
CA ARG A 147 -4.93 20.53 25.11
C ARG A 147 -4.77 20.97 23.65
N ARG A 148 -5.87 21.20 22.91
CA ARG A 148 -5.79 21.52 21.47
C ARG A 148 -5.70 23.04 21.24
N ARG A 149 -4.86 23.49 20.31
CA ARG A 149 -4.78 24.92 19.89
C ARG A 149 -6.09 25.37 19.23
N VAL A 150 -6.52 26.61 19.48
CA VAL A 150 -7.79 27.17 18.96
C VAL A 150 -7.84 27.14 17.43
N LYS A 151 -6.77 27.55 16.75
CA LYS A 151 -6.70 27.54 15.28
C LYS A 151 -6.94 26.15 14.69
N SER A 152 -6.26 25.13 15.21
CA SER A 152 -6.42 23.74 14.75
C SER A 152 -7.82 23.18 15.08
N HIS A 153 -8.40 23.59 16.21
CA HIS A 153 -9.77 23.23 16.56
C HIS A 153 -10.79 23.84 15.59
N LEU A 154 -10.69 25.15 15.28
CA LEU A 154 -11.57 25.82 14.33
C LEU A 154 -11.45 25.26 12.91
N LEU A 155 -10.23 24.94 12.47
CA LEU A 155 -10.02 24.27 11.18
C LEU A 155 -10.72 22.91 11.11
N LEU A 156 -10.65 22.12 12.20
CA LEU A 156 -11.33 20.82 12.26
C LEU A 156 -12.85 20.97 12.30
N VAL A 157 -13.38 21.92 13.08
CA VAL A 157 -14.82 22.23 13.12
C VAL A 157 -15.30 22.70 11.75
N GLY A 158 -14.53 23.56 11.07
CA GLY A 158 -14.82 24.02 9.71
C GLY A 158 -14.84 22.88 8.69
N ALA A 159 -13.85 21.99 8.73
CA ALA A 159 -13.81 20.79 7.89
C ALA A 159 -14.99 19.85 8.18
N GLY A 160 -15.34 19.67 9.46
CA GLY A 160 -16.52 18.90 9.89
C GLY A 160 -17.83 19.51 9.42
N ALA A 161 -17.99 20.84 9.52
CA ALA A 161 -19.15 21.57 9.03
C ALA A 161 -19.31 21.41 7.52
N LEU A 162 -18.22 21.59 6.75
CA LEU A 162 -18.22 21.38 5.30
C LEU A 162 -18.65 19.96 4.94
N LYS A 163 -18.16 18.93 5.66
CA LYS A 163 -18.54 17.54 5.45
C LYS A 163 -20.03 17.28 5.73
N ARG A 164 -20.59 17.87 6.80
CA ARG A 164 -22.02 17.73 7.13
C ARG A 164 -22.90 18.42 6.10
N LEU A 165 -22.55 19.65 5.72
CA LEU A 165 -23.29 20.43 4.72
C LEU A 165 -23.23 19.77 3.34
N SER A 166 -22.05 19.28 2.91
CA SER A 166 -21.93 18.57 1.64
C SER A 166 -22.76 17.28 1.62
N GLY A 167 -22.83 16.55 2.73
CA GLY A 167 -23.71 15.39 2.89
C GLY A 167 -25.19 15.75 2.75
N ILE A 168 -25.65 16.85 3.36
CA ILE A 168 -27.03 17.34 3.23
C ILE A 168 -27.32 17.75 1.78
N SER A 169 -26.44 18.53 1.15
CA SER A 169 -26.58 18.94 -0.25
C SER A 169 -26.65 17.75 -1.20
N LEU A 170 -25.82 16.72 -0.97
CA LEU A 170 -25.82 15.51 -1.78
C LEU A 170 -27.12 14.71 -1.60
N ASN A 171 -27.59 14.54 -0.36
CA ASN A 171 -28.87 13.88 -0.07
C ASN A 171 -30.06 14.62 -0.71
N PHE A 172 -30.05 15.97 -0.67
CA PHE A 172 -31.05 16.77 -1.36
C PHE A 172 -30.99 16.60 -2.88
N ALA A 173 -29.79 16.56 -3.46
CA ALA A 173 -29.60 16.37 -4.89
C ALA A 173 -30.14 15.02 -5.38
N ILE A 174 -30.07 13.96 -4.57
CA ILE A 174 -30.56 12.61 -4.94
C ILE A 174 -31.96 12.29 -4.41
N LEU A 175 -32.64 13.25 -3.78
CA LEU A 175 -33.91 13.04 -3.09
C LEU A 175 -34.97 12.32 -3.96
N PRO A 176 -35.20 12.67 -5.25
CA PRO A 176 -36.18 11.97 -6.07
C PRO A 176 -35.82 10.50 -6.32
N HIS A 177 -34.55 10.21 -6.61
CA HIS A 177 -34.09 8.83 -6.80
C HIS A 177 -34.20 8.03 -5.50
N GLU A 178 -33.84 8.63 -4.35
CA GLU A 178 -33.99 8.00 -3.04
C GLU A 178 -35.44 7.67 -2.69
N ALA A 179 -36.36 8.61 -2.90
CA ALA A 179 -37.79 8.37 -2.77
C ALA A 179 -38.25 7.22 -3.69
N GLY A 180 -37.81 7.25 -4.94
CA GLY A 180 -38.14 6.25 -5.95
C GLY A 180 -37.76 4.82 -5.61
N TYR A 181 -36.47 4.59 -5.32
CA TYR A 181 -36.01 3.24 -4.99
C TYR A 181 -36.57 2.76 -3.65
N SER A 182 -36.79 3.66 -2.69
CA SER A 182 -37.41 3.34 -1.40
C SER A 182 -38.86 2.87 -1.58
N LEU A 183 -39.69 3.65 -2.29
CA LEU A 183 -41.06 3.25 -2.60
C LEU A 183 -41.14 1.95 -3.40
N LYS A 184 -40.25 1.76 -4.38
CA LYS A 184 -40.15 0.51 -5.13
C LYS A 184 -39.84 -0.67 -4.23
N ALA A 185 -38.86 -0.54 -3.33
CA ALA A 185 -38.49 -1.59 -2.38
C ALA A 185 -39.67 -1.94 -1.45
N ILE A 186 -40.38 -0.93 -0.95
CA ILE A 186 -41.56 -1.09 -0.09
C ILE A 186 -42.68 -1.81 -0.86
N ALA A 187 -43.06 -1.30 -2.04
CA ALA A 187 -44.15 -1.85 -2.84
C ALA A 187 -43.89 -3.30 -3.25
N VAL A 188 -42.68 -3.62 -3.70
CA VAL A 188 -42.28 -4.99 -4.05
C VAL A 188 -42.37 -5.91 -2.84
N THR A 189 -41.96 -5.44 -1.65
CA THR A 189 -42.00 -6.23 -0.42
C THR A 189 -43.42 -6.49 0.04
N LEU A 190 -44.28 -5.47 0.06
CA LEU A 190 -45.69 -5.59 0.41
C LEU A 190 -46.43 -6.51 -0.56
N TRP A 191 -46.17 -6.40 -1.86
CA TRP A 191 -46.71 -7.30 -2.88
C TRP A 191 -46.29 -8.76 -2.64
N ARG A 192 -45.00 -8.99 -2.35
CA ARG A 192 -44.49 -10.34 -2.10
C ARG A 192 -45.05 -10.96 -0.81
N LEU A 193 -45.18 -10.17 0.25
CA LEU A 193 -45.73 -10.64 1.53
C LEU A 193 -47.25 -10.88 1.46
N GLY A 194 -47.98 -9.95 0.88
CA GLY A 194 -49.45 -9.94 0.89
C GLY A 194 -50.08 -10.80 -0.19
N ILE A 195 -49.51 -10.79 -1.40
CA ILE A 195 -50.17 -11.29 -2.61
C ILE A 195 -49.40 -12.46 -3.22
N SER A 196 -48.16 -12.26 -3.69
CA SER A 196 -47.51 -13.29 -4.50
C SER A 196 -46.95 -14.45 -3.70
N ARG A 197 -46.47 -14.21 -2.46
CA ARG A 197 -45.77 -15.17 -1.60
C ARG A 197 -44.61 -15.93 -2.26
N ARG A 198 -44.09 -15.42 -3.38
CA ARG A 198 -42.98 -16.00 -4.16
C ARG A 198 -41.73 -15.13 -4.01
N HIS A 199 -40.55 -15.74 -4.08
CA HIS A 199 -39.24 -15.06 -4.06
C HIS A 199 -39.00 -14.18 -2.83
N LEU A 200 -39.52 -14.57 -1.67
CA LEU A 200 -39.38 -13.83 -0.41
C LEU A 200 -37.92 -13.77 0.06
N SER A 201 -37.14 -14.81 -0.21
CA SER A 201 -35.70 -14.90 0.09
C SER A 201 -34.79 -14.38 -1.03
N GLN A 202 -35.34 -13.83 -2.12
CA GLN A 202 -34.52 -13.38 -3.24
C GLN A 202 -33.65 -12.19 -2.84
N TRP A 203 -32.38 -12.52 -2.60
CA TRP A 203 -31.35 -11.65 -2.07
C TRP A 203 -31.12 -10.42 -2.95
N VAL A 204 -31.21 -10.58 -4.27
CA VAL A 204 -30.96 -9.51 -5.24
C VAL A 204 -31.88 -9.66 -6.46
N SER A 205 -32.51 -8.57 -6.91
CA SER A 205 -33.32 -8.52 -8.14
C SER A 205 -32.56 -7.99 -9.36
N HIS A 206 -31.26 -7.71 -9.24
CA HIS A 206 -30.41 -7.13 -10.27
C HIS A 206 -28.96 -7.68 -10.18
N SER A 207 -28.46 -8.32 -11.23
CA SER A 207 -27.22 -9.13 -11.24
C SER A 207 -25.97 -8.52 -10.58
N GLN A 208 -25.22 -9.37 -9.89
CA GLN A 208 -23.91 -9.07 -9.27
C GLN A 208 -22.83 -8.65 -10.29
N ASP A 209 -23.01 -8.93 -11.59
CA ASP A 209 -22.08 -8.51 -12.67
C ASP A 209 -21.92 -6.99 -12.79
N SER A 210 -22.81 -6.24 -12.16
CA SER A 210 -22.90 -4.80 -12.31
C SER A 210 -21.93 -4.01 -11.40
N SER A 211 -21.23 -4.68 -10.46
CA SER A 211 -20.20 -4.10 -9.59
C SER A 211 -18.83 -3.94 -10.27
N GLN A 212 -18.60 -4.63 -11.39
CA GLN A 212 -17.36 -4.52 -12.18
C GLN A 212 -17.49 -3.59 -13.40
N ALA A 213 -18.71 -3.27 -13.82
CA ALA A 213 -18.93 -2.39 -14.96
C ALA A 213 -18.57 -0.94 -14.62
N ARG A 214 -17.71 -0.32 -15.45
CA ARG A 214 -17.24 1.06 -15.29
C ARG A 214 -18.42 2.04 -15.10
N PRO A 215 -18.32 3.00 -14.18
CA PRO A 215 -19.38 4.00 -13.98
C PRO A 215 -19.47 4.91 -15.22
N THR A 216 -20.46 4.69 -16.07
CA THR A 216 -20.75 5.55 -17.23
C THR A 216 -21.88 6.51 -16.90
N VAL A 217 -21.78 7.75 -17.40
CA VAL A 217 -22.80 8.79 -17.19
C VAL A 217 -24.19 8.32 -17.64
N ALA A 218 -24.27 7.64 -18.80
CA ALA A 218 -25.52 7.10 -19.33
C ALA A 218 -26.20 6.12 -18.34
N ARG A 219 -25.43 5.23 -17.70
CA ARG A 219 -25.97 4.29 -16.72
C ARG A 219 -26.52 5.00 -15.48
N PHE A 220 -25.88 6.08 -15.05
CA PHE A 220 -26.39 6.90 -13.94
C PHE A 220 -27.68 7.61 -14.31
N TYR A 221 -27.80 8.17 -15.51
CA TYR A 221 -29.07 8.75 -15.98
C TYR A 221 -30.19 7.71 -16.12
N GLN A 222 -29.87 6.48 -16.55
CA GLN A 222 -30.83 5.38 -16.60
C GLN A 222 -31.28 4.93 -15.20
N ALA A 223 -30.36 4.78 -14.25
CA ALA A 223 -30.70 4.38 -12.89
C ALA A 223 -31.46 5.48 -12.13
N MET A 224 -31.02 6.74 -12.29
CA MET A 224 -31.53 7.92 -11.61
C MET A 224 -32.50 8.71 -12.49
N TRP A 225 -33.26 8.07 -13.39
CA TRP A 225 -34.18 8.77 -14.28
C TRP A 225 -35.25 9.56 -13.53
N LEU A 226 -35.66 9.09 -12.35
CA LEU A 226 -36.60 9.79 -11.45
C LEU A 226 -36.09 11.15 -10.98
N ASN A 227 -34.78 11.32 -10.93
CA ASN A 227 -34.15 12.61 -10.61
C ASN A 227 -34.40 13.63 -11.72
N ALA A 228 -34.14 13.25 -12.97
CA ALA A 228 -34.42 14.10 -14.12
C ALA A 228 -35.94 14.34 -14.29
N ALA A 229 -36.75 13.28 -14.20
CA ALA A 229 -38.20 13.38 -14.32
C ALA A 229 -38.81 14.25 -13.21
N GLY A 230 -38.34 14.10 -11.96
CA GLY A 230 -38.77 14.93 -10.84
C GLY A 230 -38.41 16.40 -11.02
N GLY A 231 -37.21 16.70 -11.55
CA GLY A 231 -36.79 18.08 -11.80
C GLY A 231 -37.61 18.77 -12.89
N VAL A 232 -37.87 18.06 -13.98
CA VAL A 232 -38.75 18.53 -15.06
C VAL A 232 -40.18 18.71 -14.58
N ALA A 233 -40.73 17.71 -13.88
CA ALA A 233 -42.10 17.77 -13.35
C ALA A 233 -42.29 18.93 -12.37
N LEU A 234 -41.35 19.13 -11.44
CA LEU A 234 -41.41 20.24 -10.49
C LEU A 234 -41.43 21.58 -11.22
N THR A 235 -40.55 21.77 -12.20
CA THR A 235 -40.43 23.03 -12.94
C THR A 235 -41.69 23.32 -13.76
N ILE A 236 -42.23 22.32 -14.49
CA ILE A 236 -43.42 22.47 -15.32
C ILE A 236 -44.66 22.74 -14.45
N LEU A 237 -44.88 21.93 -13.40
CA LEU A 237 -46.04 22.07 -12.54
C LEU A 237 -46.01 23.40 -11.78
N THR A 238 -44.85 23.83 -11.28
CA THR A 238 -44.74 25.14 -10.64
C THR A 238 -44.97 26.26 -11.65
N GLY A 239 -44.47 26.16 -12.88
CA GLY A 239 -44.74 27.14 -13.93
C GLY A 239 -46.23 27.28 -14.29
N GLN A 240 -46.99 26.18 -14.21
CA GLN A 240 -48.43 26.18 -14.50
C GLN A 240 -49.30 26.65 -13.33
N PHE A 241 -49.01 26.17 -12.11
CA PHE A 241 -49.88 26.37 -10.95
C PHE A 241 -49.41 27.48 -9.99
N ALA A 242 -48.11 27.82 -10.00
CA ALA A 242 -47.52 28.81 -9.10
C ALA A 242 -46.31 29.54 -9.75
N PRO A 243 -46.49 30.26 -10.87
CA PRO A 243 -45.40 30.85 -11.65
C PRO A 243 -44.50 31.80 -10.84
N GLN A 244 -45.03 32.45 -9.81
CA GLN A 244 -44.28 33.30 -8.87
C GLN A 244 -43.17 32.56 -8.12
N LEU A 245 -43.25 31.22 -7.98
CA LEU A 245 -42.24 30.39 -7.32
C LEU A 245 -41.26 29.74 -8.32
N LEU A 246 -41.37 30.03 -9.61
CA LEU A 246 -40.53 29.42 -10.64
C LEU A 246 -39.04 29.72 -10.40
N GLY A 247 -38.72 30.89 -9.86
CA GLY A 247 -37.35 31.26 -9.46
C GLY A 247 -36.73 30.33 -8.40
N ILE A 248 -37.55 29.64 -7.61
CA ILE A 248 -37.11 28.65 -6.61
C ILE A 248 -37.13 27.23 -7.21
N ALA A 249 -38.19 26.88 -7.95
CA ALA A 249 -38.34 25.54 -8.52
C ALA A 249 -37.29 25.23 -9.60
N LEU A 250 -36.90 26.22 -10.41
CA LEU A 250 -35.95 26.03 -11.51
C LEU A 250 -34.55 25.60 -11.02
N PRO A 251 -33.90 26.28 -10.04
CA PRO A 251 -32.64 25.80 -9.47
C PRO A 251 -32.73 24.39 -8.88
N ILE A 252 -33.81 24.06 -8.18
CA ILE A 252 -34.03 22.73 -7.60
C ILE A 252 -34.12 21.68 -8.72
N GLY A 253 -34.92 21.96 -9.75
CA GLY A 253 -35.08 21.09 -10.91
C GLY A 253 -33.76 20.85 -11.64
N LEU A 254 -32.95 21.89 -11.83
CA LEU A 254 -31.63 21.79 -12.44
C LEU A 254 -30.68 20.92 -11.61
N VAL A 255 -30.64 21.12 -10.28
CA VAL A 255 -29.84 20.28 -9.38
C VAL A 255 -30.22 18.81 -9.52
N TRP A 256 -31.52 18.49 -9.55
CA TRP A 256 -31.96 17.10 -9.70
C TRP A 256 -31.64 16.50 -11.07
N CYS A 257 -31.70 17.29 -12.15
CA CYS A 257 -31.30 16.87 -13.50
C CYS A 257 -29.78 16.64 -13.64
N VAL A 258 -28.95 17.40 -12.91
CA VAL A 258 -27.48 17.28 -12.92
C VAL A 258 -26.96 16.23 -11.92
N ALA A 259 -27.75 15.88 -10.90
CA ALA A 259 -27.35 14.90 -9.88
C ALA A 259 -26.82 13.56 -10.41
N PRO A 260 -27.35 12.95 -11.49
CA PRO A 260 -26.79 11.72 -12.06
C PRO A 260 -25.35 11.91 -12.58
N LEU A 261 -25.04 13.06 -13.19
CA LEU A 261 -23.69 13.41 -13.64
C LEU A 261 -22.74 13.57 -12.44
N LEU A 262 -23.18 14.29 -11.40
CA LEU A 262 -22.42 14.48 -10.16
C LEU A 262 -22.11 13.13 -9.50
N MET A 263 -23.11 12.25 -9.38
CA MET A 263 -22.93 10.93 -8.77
C MET A 263 -22.05 9.99 -9.60
N SER A 264 -22.09 10.11 -10.94
CA SER A 264 -21.16 9.40 -11.82
C SER A 264 -19.72 9.86 -11.62
N TRP A 265 -19.50 11.16 -11.42
CA TRP A 265 -18.17 11.72 -11.14
C TRP A 265 -17.64 11.29 -9.77
N LEU A 266 -18.46 11.39 -8.71
CA LEU A 266 -18.11 10.96 -7.35
C LEU A 266 -17.87 9.45 -7.23
N SER A 267 -18.43 8.64 -8.15
CA SER A 267 -18.28 7.18 -8.16
C SER A 267 -17.03 6.69 -8.89
N ARG A 268 -16.14 7.58 -9.35
CA ARG A 268 -14.87 7.20 -9.98
C ARG A 268 -13.89 6.75 -8.90
N GLN A 269 -13.17 5.65 -9.15
CA GLN A 269 -12.11 5.22 -8.23
C GLN A 269 -11.00 6.28 -8.17
N PRO A 270 -10.55 6.70 -6.98
CA PRO A 270 -9.41 7.59 -6.86
C PRO A 270 -8.18 6.90 -7.46
N VAL A 271 -7.57 7.53 -8.46
CA VAL A 271 -6.29 7.05 -9.01
C VAL A 271 -5.22 7.33 -7.96
N ARG A 272 -4.61 6.28 -7.41
CA ARG A 272 -3.46 6.40 -6.52
C ARG A 272 -2.34 7.06 -7.34
N LYS A 273 -1.95 8.29 -6.99
CA LYS A 273 -0.86 8.99 -7.69
C LYS A 273 0.42 8.23 -7.39
N VAL A 274 0.96 7.53 -8.38
CA VAL A 274 2.29 6.92 -8.29
C VAL A 274 3.32 8.05 -8.33
N PHE A 275 4.28 8.04 -7.41
CA PHE A 275 5.37 9.01 -7.43
C PHE A 275 6.18 8.83 -8.71
N SER A 276 6.26 9.89 -9.51
CA SER A 276 7.11 9.96 -10.70
C SER A 276 8.05 11.14 -10.51
N PRO A 277 9.34 10.91 -10.22
CA PRO A 277 10.28 11.99 -9.96
C PRO A 277 10.48 12.84 -11.22
N ASN A 278 10.56 14.16 -11.05
CA ASN A 278 11.07 15.05 -12.10
C ASN A 278 12.60 14.88 -12.28
N GLN A 279 13.20 15.57 -13.24
CA GLN A 279 14.62 15.41 -13.56
C GLN A 279 15.55 15.77 -12.37
N GLU A 280 15.25 16.86 -11.66
CA GLU A 280 16.04 17.29 -10.48
C GLU A 280 15.92 16.29 -9.33
N GLN A 281 14.71 15.81 -9.04
CA GLN A 281 14.45 14.78 -8.05
C GLN A 281 15.16 13.47 -8.41
N LYS A 282 15.14 13.09 -9.70
CA LYS A 282 15.85 11.90 -10.17
C LYS A 282 17.37 12.05 -9.97
N GLN A 283 17.94 13.21 -10.31
CA GLN A 283 19.37 13.47 -10.10
C GLN A 283 19.74 13.41 -8.62
N LEU A 284 18.92 14.02 -7.75
CA LEU A 284 19.10 13.94 -6.29
C LEU A 284 19.07 12.49 -5.80
N LEU A 285 18.05 11.72 -6.17
CA LEU A 285 17.92 10.31 -5.74
C LEU A 285 19.10 9.46 -6.22
N ARG A 286 19.59 9.69 -7.44
CA ARG A 286 20.77 8.98 -7.97
C ARG A 286 22.05 9.35 -7.25
N GLN A 287 22.27 10.64 -6.99
CA GLN A 287 23.42 11.09 -6.22
C GLN A 287 23.42 10.48 -4.81
N THR A 288 22.28 10.56 -4.13
CA THR A 288 22.11 9.97 -2.79
C THR A 288 22.31 8.45 -2.84
N SER A 289 21.86 7.75 -3.88
CA SER A 289 22.14 6.33 -4.07
C SER A 289 23.65 6.04 -4.15
N ARG A 290 24.41 6.82 -4.93
CA ARG A 290 25.87 6.67 -5.05
C ARG A 290 26.58 6.94 -3.72
N GLU A 291 26.15 7.97 -2.97
CA GLU A 291 26.66 8.29 -1.64
C GLU A 291 26.37 7.19 -0.61
N ILE A 292 25.16 6.61 -0.63
CA ILE A 292 24.78 5.47 0.22
C ILE A 292 25.62 4.24 -0.13
N TRP A 293 25.80 3.93 -1.42
CA TRP A 293 26.64 2.80 -1.82
C TRP A 293 28.10 2.96 -1.35
N ALA A 294 28.63 4.19 -1.39
CA ALA A 294 29.99 4.46 -0.93
C ALA A 294 30.23 4.05 0.54
N PHE A 295 29.18 3.98 1.38
CA PHE A 295 29.27 3.39 2.71
C PHE A 295 29.70 1.92 2.66
N PHE A 296 28.99 1.07 1.92
CA PHE A 296 29.31 -0.36 1.81
C PHE A 296 30.64 -0.60 1.10
N GLU A 297 30.97 0.24 0.10
CA GLU A 297 32.26 0.18 -0.59
C GLU A 297 33.44 0.47 0.35
N THR A 298 33.24 1.39 1.31
CA THR A 298 34.28 1.83 2.25
C THR A 298 34.41 0.89 3.46
N PHE A 299 33.29 0.38 3.99
CA PHE A 299 33.29 -0.29 5.30
C PHE A 299 33.19 -1.81 5.23
N ALA A 300 32.53 -2.40 4.22
CA ALA A 300 32.47 -3.85 4.05
C ALA A 300 33.72 -4.34 3.31
N THR A 301 34.81 -4.52 4.07
CA THR A 301 36.15 -4.85 3.54
C THR A 301 36.69 -6.14 4.15
N ALA A 302 37.80 -6.66 3.61
CA ALA A 302 38.46 -7.85 4.15
C ALA A 302 38.83 -7.72 5.64
N LYS A 303 39.16 -6.51 6.13
CA LYS A 303 39.48 -6.27 7.55
C LYS A 303 38.29 -6.52 8.47
N GLU A 304 37.08 -6.26 7.99
CA GLU A 304 35.82 -6.43 8.71
C GLU A 304 35.10 -7.71 8.22
N ASN A 305 35.85 -8.68 7.69
CA ASN A 305 35.33 -9.94 7.13
C ASN A 305 34.21 -9.76 6.09
N TRP A 306 34.22 -8.66 5.34
CA TRP A 306 33.19 -8.27 4.37
C TRP A 306 31.81 -8.02 4.99
N LEU A 307 31.73 -7.84 6.31
CA LEU A 307 30.52 -7.47 7.02
C LEU A 307 30.42 -5.95 7.16
N PRO A 308 29.22 -5.36 6.98
CA PRO A 308 29.02 -3.93 7.23
C PRO A 308 29.02 -3.63 8.73
N PRO A 309 29.57 -2.50 9.19
CA PRO A 309 29.41 -2.06 10.57
C PRO A 309 27.97 -1.59 10.82
N ASP A 310 27.57 -1.62 12.09
CA ASP A 310 26.28 -1.14 12.56
C ASP A 310 26.09 0.35 12.34
N ASN A 311 27.12 1.11 12.69
CA ASN A 311 27.15 2.54 12.45
C ASN A 311 28.57 3.04 12.24
N TYR A 312 28.67 4.15 11.53
CA TYR A 312 29.86 4.98 11.44
C TYR A 312 29.51 6.37 11.95
N GLN A 313 30.28 6.86 12.92
CA GLN A 313 30.11 8.18 13.50
C GLN A 313 31.20 9.10 12.98
N GLU A 314 30.82 10.16 12.26
CA GLU A 314 31.77 11.17 11.76
C GLU A 314 32.16 12.18 12.84
N ILE A 315 31.19 12.60 13.64
CA ILE A 315 31.32 13.67 14.64
C ILE A 315 31.03 13.07 16.03
N PRO A 316 31.87 13.29 17.05
CA PRO A 316 32.99 14.26 17.10
C PRO A 316 34.28 13.76 16.44
N GLN A 317 34.47 12.45 16.31
CA GLN A 317 35.63 11.86 15.64
C GLN A 317 35.22 10.60 14.85
N PRO A 318 35.85 10.34 13.68
CA PRO A 318 35.61 9.15 12.87
C PRO A 318 35.75 7.85 13.67
N THR A 319 34.62 7.20 13.96
CA THR A 319 34.57 5.95 14.74
C THR A 319 33.68 4.94 14.04
N VAL A 320 34.23 3.76 13.76
CA VAL A 320 33.48 2.62 13.21
C VAL A 320 33.04 1.74 14.38
N ALA A 321 31.75 1.44 14.47
CA ALA A 321 31.26 0.40 15.38
C ALA A 321 31.57 -0.97 14.78
N HIS A 322 32.58 -1.65 15.32
CA HIS A 322 33.02 -2.98 14.88
C HIS A 322 32.05 -4.09 15.29
N ARG A 323 30.76 -3.90 15.00
CA ARG A 323 29.71 -4.88 15.21
C ARG A 323 28.72 -4.84 14.05
N THR A 324 28.02 -5.95 13.81
CA THR A 324 26.98 -6.03 12.77
C THR A 324 25.77 -6.82 13.26
N SER A 325 24.65 -6.65 12.57
CA SER A 325 23.39 -7.36 12.83
C SER A 325 22.92 -8.14 11.61
N PRO A 326 22.01 -9.12 11.77
CA PRO A 326 21.45 -9.87 10.65
C PRO A 326 20.81 -8.97 9.59
N THR A 327 20.07 -7.93 10.00
CA THR A 327 19.48 -6.94 9.09
C THR A 327 20.55 -6.20 8.29
N ASN A 328 21.63 -5.75 8.96
CA ASN A 328 22.71 -5.01 8.30
C ASN A 328 23.42 -5.87 7.25
N ILE A 329 23.69 -7.13 7.57
CA ILE A 329 24.28 -8.10 6.63
C ILE A 329 23.36 -8.27 5.41
N GLY A 330 22.07 -8.51 5.63
CA GLY A 330 21.08 -8.66 4.55
C GLY A 330 20.99 -7.41 3.65
N LEU A 331 21.00 -6.21 4.24
CA LEU A 331 20.98 -4.94 3.50
C LEU A 331 22.26 -4.73 2.69
N SER A 332 23.44 -5.04 3.25
CA SER A 332 24.72 -4.94 2.53
C SER A 332 24.79 -5.90 1.34
N LEU A 333 24.29 -7.12 1.52
CA LEU A 333 24.15 -8.11 0.45
C LEU A 333 23.24 -7.60 -0.68
N MET A 334 22.07 -7.04 -0.35
CA MET A 334 21.15 -6.40 -1.30
C MET A 334 21.74 -5.13 -1.95
N ALA A 335 22.58 -4.38 -1.23
CA ALA A 335 23.24 -3.20 -1.76
C ALA A 335 24.20 -3.57 -2.90
N ASN A 336 24.86 -4.73 -2.88
CA ASN A 336 25.69 -5.20 -3.99
C ASN A 336 24.87 -5.35 -5.29
N LEU A 337 23.68 -5.94 -5.20
CA LEU A 337 22.78 -6.09 -6.35
C LEU A 337 22.27 -4.74 -6.84
N THR A 338 21.85 -3.87 -5.91
CA THR A 338 21.44 -2.50 -6.22
C THR A 338 22.56 -1.72 -6.92
N ALA A 339 23.81 -1.86 -6.49
CA ALA A 339 24.96 -1.21 -7.11
C ALA A 339 25.17 -1.66 -8.56
N TRP A 340 24.86 -2.92 -8.88
CA TRP A 340 24.85 -3.40 -10.26
C TRP A 340 23.74 -2.77 -11.09
N ASP A 341 22.50 -2.69 -10.56
CA ASP A 341 21.38 -2.02 -11.24
C ASP A 341 21.67 -0.54 -11.58
N PHE A 342 22.39 0.15 -10.71
CA PHE A 342 22.81 1.54 -10.91
C PHE A 342 24.05 1.72 -11.80
N GLY A 343 24.76 0.64 -12.15
CA GLY A 343 26.00 0.69 -12.93
C GLY A 343 27.25 1.08 -12.13
N TYR A 344 27.20 0.95 -10.81
CA TYR A 344 28.33 1.20 -9.90
C TYR A 344 29.31 0.03 -9.83
N LEU A 345 28.80 -1.19 -10.01
CA LEU A 345 29.54 -2.42 -9.82
C LEU A 345 29.27 -3.39 -10.99
N PRO A 346 30.28 -4.01 -11.61
CA PRO A 346 30.04 -5.06 -12.61
C PRO A 346 29.59 -6.37 -11.96
N GLY A 347 28.90 -7.22 -12.73
CA GLY A 347 28.30 -8.45 -12.22
C GLY A 347 29.31 -9.42 -11.58
N GLY A 348 30.53 -9.54 -12.13
CA GLY A 348 31.58 -10.38 -11.54
C GLY A 348 31.96 -9.97 -10.11
N GLU A 349 31.99 -8.67 -9.83
CA GLU A 349 32.32 -8.15 -8.51
C GLU A 349 31.15 -8.28 -7.53
N VAL A 350 29.90 -8.20 -7.99
CA VAL A 350 28.72 -8.57 -7.19
C VAL A 350 28.86 -9.99 -6.67
N LEU A 351 29.11 -10.94 -7.59
CA LEU A 351 29.26 -12.36 -7.24
C LEU A 351 30.39 -12.54 -6.23
N ARG A 352 31.55 -11.91 -6.46
CA ARG A 352 32.70 -11.98 -5.54
C ARG A 352 32.36 -11.48 -4.15
N ARG A 353 31.75 -10.30 -4.02
CA ARG A 353 31.40 -9.69 -2.72
C ARG A 353 30.35 -10.51 -1.97
N VAL A 354 29.36 -11.05 -2.68
CA VAL A 354 28.36 -11.94 -2.10
C VAL A 354 29.01 -13.24 -1.61
N SER A 355 29.84 -13.90 -2.42
CA SER A 355 30.58 -15.10 -2.01
C SER A 355 31.39 -14.86 -0.75
N LEU A 356 32.17 -13.78 -0.70
CA LEU A 356 33.01 -13.46 0.46
C LEU A 356 32.21 -13.21 1.74
N THR A 357 31.03 -12.60 1.61
CA THR A 357 30.14 -12.38 2.77
C THR A 357 29.52 -13.68 3.24
N LEU A 358 29.06 -14.56 2.33
CA LEU A 358 28.54 -15.86 2.69
C LEU A 358 29.62 -16.78 3.28
N ASP A 359 30.87 -16.71 2.79
CA ASP A 359 32.00 -17.46 3.35
C ASP A 359 32.31 -17.03 4.79
N THR A 360 32.04 -15.77 5.12
CA THR A 360 32.09 -15.28 6.49
C THR A 360 30.91 -15.80 7.31
N MET A 361 29.69 -15.73 6.77
CA MET A 361 28.50 -16.23 7.45
C MET A 361 28.62 -17.72 7.80
N ASP A 362 29.15 -18.55 6.90
CA ASP A 362 29.36 -19.98 7.15
C ASP A 362 30.26 -20.28 8.36
N LYS A 363 31.13 -19.32 8.74
CA LYS A 363 32.03 -19.43 9.90
C LYS A 363 31.42 -18.89 11.19
N MET A 364 30.33 -18.12 11.11
CA MET A 364 29.70 -17.50 12.26
C MET A 364 28.88 -18.54 13.04
N GLU A 365 28.84 -18.41 14.37
CA GLU A 365 28.01 -19.26 15.21
C GLU A 365 26.52 -18.95 14.95
N HIS A 366 25.68 -19.98 14.78
CA HIS A 366 24.24 -19.84 14.58
C HIS A 366 23.45 -20.54 15.69
N TYR A 367 22.22 -20.09 15.92
CA TYR A 367 21.25 -20.75 16.79
C TYR A 367 20.00 -21.13 16.00
N ARG A 368 19.78 -22.43 15.75
CA ARG A 368 18.63 -22.94 14.97
C ARG A 368 18.47 -22.26 13.60
N GLY A 369 19.59 -22.03 12.92
CA GLY A 369 19.64 -21.32 11.63
C GLY A 369 19.60 -19.79 11.75
N HIS A 370 19.31 -19.22 12.92
CA HIS A 370 19.36 -17.79 13.15
C HIS A 370 20.79 -17.31 13.44
N LEU A 371 21.12 -16.12 12.93
CA LEU A 371 22.24 -15.33 13.43
C LEU A 371 21.84 -14.60 14.72
N TYR A 372 22.81 -14.44 15.63
CA TYR A 372 22.67 -13.57 16.79
C TYR A 372 22.55 -12.10 16.38
N ASN A 373 21.97 -11.29 17.25
CA ASN A 373 21.68 -9.89 16.96
C ASN A 373 22.96 -9.06 16.74
N TRP A 374 24.06 -9.44 17.39
CA TRP A 374 25.33 -8.74 17.30
C TRP A 374 26.52 -9.68 17.20
N TYR A 375 27.39 -9.40 16.23
CA TYR A 375 28.72 -10.01 16.11
C TYR A 375 29.77 -8.93 15.99
N ASP A 376 30.95 -9.16 16.57
CA ASP A 376 32.12 -8.35 16.25
C ASP A 376 32.58 -8.64 14.80
N THR A 377 32.69 -7.59 14.00
CA THR A 377 32.95 -7.72 12.54
C THR A 377 34.36 -8.23 12.22
N ARG A 378 35.30 -8.16 13.17
CA ARG A 378 36.70 -8.56 12.95
C ARG A 378 36.97 -9.98 13.44
N THR A 379 36.39 -10.33 14.58
CA THR A 379 36.63 -11.61 15.26
C THR A 379 35.54 -12.64 14.99
N LEU A 380 34.37 -12.22 14.48
CA LEU A 380 33.18 -13.05 14.26
C LEU A 380 32.56 -13.62 15.54
N VAL A 381 33.01 -13.15 16.71
CA VAL A 381 32.48 -13.58 18.00
C VAL A 381 31.11 -12.93 18.24
N PRO A 382 30.07 -13.70 18.60
CA PRO A 382 28.79 -13.12 18.98
C PRO A 382 28.92 -12.32 20.28
N LEU A 383 28.34 -11.13 20.31
CA LEU A 383 28.41 -10.23 21.46
C LEU A 383 27.32 -10.58 22.48
N SER A 384 27.66 -10.44 23.77
CA SER A 384 26.71 -10.65 24.86
C SER A 384 25.78 -9.44 25.04
N PRO A 385 24.48 -9.66 25.33
CA PRO A 385 23.82 -10.97 25.45
C PRO A 385 23.61 -11.63 24.07
N ARG A 386 23.82 -12.94 23.99
CA ARG A 386 23.53 -13.72 22.78
C ARG A 386 22.02 -13.79 22.59
N TYR A 387 21.53 -12.98 21.66
CA TYR A 387 20.10 -12.71 21.48
C TYR A 387 19.67 -12.97 20.04
N ILE A 388 18.52 -13.60 19.83
CA ILE A 388 17.88 -13.78 18.53
C ILE A 388 16.73 -12.80 18.41
N SER A 389 16.77 -11.94 17.40
CA SER A 389 15.71 -10.96 17.10
C SER A 389 14.77 -11.51 16.03
N SER A 390 13.47 -11.53 16.31
CA SER A 390 12.44 -11.98 15.36
C SER A 390 12.38 -11.10 14.12
N VAL A 391 12.58 -9.79 14.27
CA VAL A 391 12.60 -8.83 13.17
C VAL A 391 13.86 -8.96 12.36
N ASP A 392 15.04 -8.96 12.98
CA ASP A 392 16.30 -8.99 12.23
C ASP A 392 16.45 -10.27 11.43
N SER A 393 16.05 -11.40 12.02
CA SER A 393 16.03 -12.70 11.35
C SER A 393 15.10 -12.70 10.13
N GLY A 394 13.87 -12.17 10.27
CA GLY A 394 12.91 -12.16 9.15
C GLY A 394 13.24 -11.16 8.06
N ASN A 395 13.76 -9.99 8.42
CA ASN A 395 14.29 -9.02 7.45
C ASN A 395 15.45 -9.62 6.67
N MET A 396 16.42 -10.24 7.35
CA MET A 396 17.52 -10.93 6.70
C MET A 396 17.02 -12.03 5.76
N ALA A 397 16.13 -12.93 6.23
CA ALA A 397 15.58 -13.98 5.38
C ALA A 397 14.90 -13.41 4.12
N GLY A 398 14.12 -12.34 4.25
CA GLY A 398 13.51 -11.65 3.11
C GLY A 398 14.55 -11.06 2.15
N HIS A 399 15.61 -10.44 2.67
CA HIS A 399 16.72 -9.92 1.87
C HIS A 399 17.45 -11.05 1.11
N LEU A 400 17.76 -12.16 1.77
CA LEU A 400 18.46 -13.30 1.13
C LEU A 400 17.61 -13.93 0.02
N LEU A 401 16.30 -14.13 0.24
CA LEU A 401 15.39 -14.64 -0.77
C LEU A 401 15.26 -13.70 -1.97
N THR A 402 15.26 -12.38 -1.72
CA THR A 402 15.22 -11.36 -2.77
C THR A 402 16.53 -11.34 -3.56
N LEU A 403 17.68 -11.40 -2.87
CA LEU A 403 19.00 -11.49 -3.51
C LEU A 403 19.10 -12.73 -4.38
N ARG A 404 18.64 -13.90 -3.90
CA ARG A 404 18.59 -15.13 -4.69
C ARG A 404 17.86 -14.94 -6.01
N ALA A 405 16.67 -14.33 -5.96
CA ALA A 405 15.90 -14.04 -7.17
C ALA A 405 16.63 -13.07 -8.11
N GLY A 406 17.31 -12.06 -7.55
CA GLY A 406 18.14 -11.11 -8.30
C GLY A 406 19.32 -11.77 -9.00
N LEU A 407 20.10 -12.59 -8.29
CA LEU A 407 21.22 -13.35 -8.86
C LEU A 407 20.74 -14.30 -9.96
N SER A 408 19.57 -14.91 -9.79
CA SER A 408 18.96 -15.75 -10.83
C SER A 408 18.65 -14.95 -12.10
N ALA A 409 18.09 -13.74 -11.95
CA ALA A 409 17.80 -12.87 -13.07
C ALA A 409 19.06 -12.44 -13.84
N MET A 410 20.22 -12.28 -13.17
CA MET A 410 21.50 -11.93 -13.81
C MET A 410 21.92 -12.93 -14.91
N ARG A 411 21.47 -14.20 -14.85
CA ARG A 411 21.75 -15.21 -15.88
C ARG A 411 21.25 -14.80 -17.28
N HIS A 412 20.16 -14.02 -17.31
CA HIS A 412 19.41 -13.68 -18.52
C HIS A 412 19.38 -12.18 -18.83
N GLN A 413 20.10 -11.38 -18.04
CA GLN A 413 20.31 -9.97 -18.32
C GLN A 413 21.66 -9.77 -19.03
N PRO A 414 21.80 -8.70 -19.84
CA PRO A 414 23.07 -8.35 -20.46
C PRO A 414 24.19 -8.29 -19.43
N VAL A 415 25.37 -8.85 -19.74
CA VAL A 415 26.51 -8.86 -18.79
C VAL A 415 26.95 -7.46 -18.39
N LEU A 416 26.77 -6.50 -19.30
CA LEU A 416 26.98 -5.08 -19.11
C LEU A 416 25.90 -4.31 -19.87
N SER A 417 25.60 -3.09 -19.42
CA SER A 417 24.66 -2.19 -20.08
C SER A 417 25.29 -0.82 -20.23
N ASN A 418 25.45 -0.37 -21.48
CA ASN A 418 26.06 0.91 -21.80
C ASN A 418 25.34 2.07 -21.10
N GLN A 419 24.00 2.03 -21.08
CA GLN A 419 23.18 3.05 -20.45
C GLN A 419 23.37 3.08 -18.93
N GLN A 420 23.39 1.92 -18.26
CA GLN A 420 23.58 1.85 -16.80
C GLN A 420 24.99 2.27 -16.41
N ILE A 421 26.01 1.82 -17.15
CA ILE A 421 27.42 2.20 -16.91
C ILE A 421 27.58 3.72 -16.97
N LEU A 422 27.13 4.35 -18.06
CA LEU A 422 27.26 5.80 -18.22
C LEU A 422 26.44 6.56 -17.18
N ALA A 423 25.25 6.08 -16.82
CA ALA A 423 24.47 6.68 -15.75
C ALA A 423 25.18 6.57 -14.39
N GLY A 424 25.79 5.42 -14.09
CA GLY A 424 26.54 5.20 -12.86
C GLY A 424 27.82 6.03 -12.77
N LEU A 425 28.55 6.18 -13.88
CA LEU A 425 29.73 7.06 -13.97
C LEU A 425 29.32 8.54 -13.81
N ASN A 426 28.21 8.94 -14.44
CA ASN A 426 27.68 10.30 -14.28
C ASN A 426 27.33 10.61 -12.83
N ASP A 427 26.77 9.68 -12.07
CA ASP A 427 26.46 9.92 -10.65
C ASP A 427 27.74 10.25 -9.84
N THR A 428 28.83 9.51 -10.08
CA THR A 428 30.13 9.77 -9.43
C THR A 428 30.75 11.10 -9.91
N LEU A 429 30.67 11.41 -11.21
CA LEU A 429 31.16 12.68 -11.78
C LEU A 429 30.39 13.89 -11.25
N ASP A 430 29.07 13.79 -11.10
CA ASP A 430 28.22 14.84 -10.55
C ASP A 430 28.63 15.19 -9.11
N ILE A 431 28.98 14.18 -8.31
CA ILE A 431 29.50 14.40 -6.95
C ILE A 431 30.86 15.09 -6.98
N LEU A 432 31.79 14.61 -7.83
CA LEU A 432 33.12 15.21 -7.98
C LEU A 432 33.03 16.69 -8.40
N GLU A 433 32.22 17.00 -9.40
CA GLU A 433 32.03 18.38 -9.86
C GLU A 433 31.46 19.29 -8.77
N LYS A 434 30.54 18.79 -7.93
CA LYS A 434 30.05 19.52 -6.76
C LYS A 434 31.15 19.83 -5.75
N GLN A 435 32.12 18.93 -5.57
CA GLN A 435 33.24 19.13 -4.64
C GLN A 435 34.27 20.16 -5.14
N TRP A 436 34.45 20.35 -6.46
CA TRP A 436 35.34 21.40 -7.00
C TRP A 436 34.63 22.73 -7.26
N GLY A 437 33.31 22.73 -7.40
CA GLY A 437 32.55 23.94 -7.68
C GLY A 437 32.97 24.60 -9.00
N LYS A 438 33.38 25.87 -8.95
CA LYS A 438 33.59 26.69 -10.16
C LYS A 438 34.91 26.43 -10.90
N ASN A 439 35.91 25.85 -10.24
CA ASN A 439 37.26 25.66 -10.80
C ASN A 439 37.68 24.17 -10.81
N PRO A 440 37.01 23.29 -11.58
CA PRO A 440 37.41 21.90 -11.71
C PRO A 440 38.73 21.78 -12.52
N PRO A 441 39.58 20.79 -12.20
CA PRO A 441 40.77 20.51 -12.98
C PRO A 441 40.41 20.07 -14.40
N ASP A 442 41.32 20.28 -15.35
CA ASP A 442 41.05 19.96 -16.76
C ASP A 442 40.80 18.46 -16.98
N SER A 443 41.40 17.58 -16.18
CA SER A 443 41.13 16.13 -16.21
C SER A 443 39.66 15.81 -15.89
N LEU A 444 39.03 16.51 -14.95
CA LEU A 444 37.60 16.33 -14.63
C LEU A 444 36.70 16.83 -15.77
N ARG A 445 37.04 17.97 -16.38
CA ARG A 445 36.33 18.48 -17.57
C ARG A 445 36.43 17.52 -18.75
N LEU A 446 37.61 16.94 -18.98
CA LEU A 446 37.84 15.93 -20.01
C LEU A 446 37.04 14.66 -19.74
N LEU A 447 37.02 14.15 -18.50
CA LEU A 447 36.20 13.01 -18.10
C LEU A 447 34.71 13.22 -18.41
N ARG A 448 34.16 14.39 -18.08
CA ARG A 448 32.77 14.74 -18.40
C ARG A 448 32.54 14.73 -19.92
N LYS A 449 33.46 15.32 -20.69
CA LYS A 449 33.38 15.32 -22.16
C LYS A 449 33.38 13.91 -22.74
N HIS A 450 34.27 13.04 -22.26
CA HIS A 450 34.27 11.63 -22.65
C HIS A 450 32.93 10.96 -22.33
N CYS A 451 32.38 11.18 -21.13
CA CYS A 451 31.12 10.55 -20.72
C CYS A 451 29.91 11.01 -21.56
N LEU A 452 29.86 12.28 -21.95
CA LEU A 452 28.82 12.82 -22.82
C LEU A 452 28.93 12.28 -24.25
N ASN A 453 30.15 12.20 -24.79
CA ASN A 453 30.39 11.67 -26.13
C ASN A 453 30.08 10.17 -26.23
N ALA A 454 30.21 9.44 -25.12
CA ALA A 454 30.03 7.99 -25.07
C ALA A 454 28.57 7.53 -25.23
N VAL A 455 27.58 8.41 -25.04
CA VAL A 455 26.14 8.06 -25.01
C VAL A 455 25.65 7.44 -26.32
N SER A 456 26.19 7.86 -27.46
CA SER A 456 25.76 7.41 -28.79
C SER A 456 26.75 6.44 -29.46
N LEU A 457 27.78 5.98 -28.74
CA LEU A 457 28.82 5.13 -29.32
C LEU A 457 28.39 3.66 -29.44
N SER A 458 28.95 2.97 -30.43
CA SER A 458 28.89 1.51 -30.49
C SER A 458 29.60 0.88 -29.29
N PRO A 459 29.28 -0.36 -28.89
CA PRO A 459 29.90 -0.99 -27.74
C PRO A 459 31.44 -1.00 -27.78
N GLN A 460 32.05 -1.29 -28.94
CA GLN A 460 33.51 -1.32 -29.06
C GLN A 460 34.15 0.07 -28.94
N ALA A 461 33.47 1.10 -29.48
CA ALA A 461 33.91 2.48 -29.31
C ALA A 461 33.77 2.93 -27.85
N LEU A 462 32.68 2.54 -27.17
CA LEU A 462 32.49 2.78 -25.74
C LEU A 462 33.62 2.16 -24.90
N PHE A 463 34.04 0.93 -25.18
CA PHE A 463 35.15 0.32 -24.43
C PHE A 463 36.46 1.10 -24.60
N SER A 464 36.71 1.64 -25.79
CA SER A 464 37.86 2.49 -26.05
C SER A 464 37.76 3.81 -25.27
N GLU A 465 36.56 4.40 -25.19
CA GLU A 465 36.30 5.57 -24.34
C GLU A 465 36.45 5.27 -22.86
N LEU A 466 35.99 4.12 -22.34
CA LEU A 466 36.19 3.74 -20.93
C LEU A 466 37.68 3.64 -20.57
N LYS A 467 38.51 3.12 -21.49
CA LYS A 467 39.98 3.10 -21.32
C LYS A 467 40.56 4.51 -21.30
N SER A 468 40.09 5.41 -22.17
CA SER A 468 40.49 6.81 -22.17
C SER A 468 40.08 7.52 -20.87
N MET A 469 38.85 7.30 -20.40
CA MET A 469 38.36 7.81 -19.12
C MET A 469 39.22 7.31 -17.96
N ARG A 470 39.58 6.03 -17.92
CA ARG A 470 40.48 5.50 -16.90
C ARG A 470 41.82 6.23 -16.87
N THR A 471 42.44 6.47 -18.02
CA THR A 471 43.70 7.24 -18.09
C THR A 471 43.51 8.66 -17.57
N GLN A 472 42.43 9.35 -17.94
CA GLN A 472 42.13 10.69 -17.42
C GLN A 472 41.84 10.69 -15.91
N CYS A 473 41.20 9.63 -15.40
CA CYS A 473 40.96 9.44 -13.99
C CYS A 473 42.27 9.29 -13.21
N ASN A 474 43.26 8.56 -13.74
CA ASN A 474 44.57 8.45 -13.08
C ASN A 474 45.26 9.83 -12.94
N HIS A 475 45.14 10.69 -13.96
CA HIS A 475 45.61 12.07 -13.89
C HIS A 475 44.83 12.90 -12.85
N LEU A 476 43.51 12.71 -12.77
CA LEU A 476 42.68 13.32 -11.73
C LEU A 476 43.11 12.86 -10.33
N THR A 477 43.21 11.55 -10.07
CA THR A 477 43.65 11.00 -8.79
C THR A 477 45.02 11.56 -8.39
N SER A 478 45.95 11.65 -9.34
CA SER A 478 47.28 12.24 -9.11
C SER A 478 47.21 13.71 -8.67
N ALA A 479 46.36 14.51 -9.32
CA ALA A 479 46.11 15.89 -8.92
C ALA A 479 45.41 16.00 -7.55
N CYS A 480 44.62 15.00 -7.16
CA CYS A 480 43.93 14.97 -5.86
C CYS A 480 44.84 14.67 -4.67
N HIS A 481 46.07 14.20 -4.87
CA HIS A 481 46.99 13.88 -3.76
C HIS A 481 47.30 15.10 -2.87
N GLN A 482 47.12 16.31 -3.40
CA GLN A 482 47.28 17.58 -2.66
C GLN A 482 45.93 18.26 -2.33
N GLY A 483 44.80 17.60 -2.63
CA GLY A 483 43.45 18.13 -2.48
C GLY A 483 42.75 17.75 -1.17
N SER A 484 41.45 18.03 -1.10
CA SER A 484 40.60 17.65 0.05
C SER A 484 40.48 16.12 0.17
N PRO A 485 40.40 15.54 1.39
CA PRO A 485 40.17 14.11 1.59
C PRO A 485 38.92 13.58 0.85
N LEU A 486 37.88 14.40 0.73
CA LEU A 486 36.67 14.04 -0.02
C LEU A 486 36.90 13.95 -1.53
N GLN A 487 37.72 14.86 -2.09
CA GLN A 487 38.09 14.83 -3.50
C GLN A 487 38.91 13.58 -3.81
N MET A 488 39.89 13.25 -2.95
CA MET A 488 40.69 12.03 -3.07
C MET A 488 39.82 10.77 -2.98
N ARG A 489 38.88 10.72 -2.03
CA ARG A 489 37.96 9.59 -1.87
C ARG A 489 37.10 9.36 -3.12
N TRP A 490 36.44 10.40 -3.62
CA TRP A 490 35.56 10.26 -4.79
C TRP A 490 36.33 10.00 -6.09
N ALA A 491 37.53 10.56 -6.25
CA ALA A 491 38.40 10.25 -7.38
C ALA A 491 38.83 8.77 -7.35
N GLY A 492 39.19 8.26 -6.17
CA GLY A 492 39.49 6.85 -5.97
C GLY A 492 38.31 5.93 -6.25
N HIS A 493 37.09 6.30 -5.84
CA HIS A 493 35.88 5.55 -6.17
C HIS A 493 35.60 5.52 -7.68
N LEU A 494 35.78 6.64 -8.39
CA LEU A 494 35.65 6.69 -9.85
C LEU A 494 36.69 5.80 -10.54
N GLU A 495 37.94 5.89 -10.10
CA GLU A 495 39.04 5.08 -10.62
C GLU A 495 38.75 3.59 -10.43
N HIS A 496 38.33 3.18 -9.24
CA HIS A 496 37.98 1.80 -8.93
C HIS A 496 36.82 1.30 -9.81
N GLN A 497 35.76 2.10 -9.96
CA GLN A 497 34.63 1.78 -10.85
C GLN A 497 35.09 1.59 -12.29
N LEU A 498 35.91 2.50 -12.83
CA LEU A 498 36.45 2.40 -14.19
C LEU A 498 37.36 1.18 -14.39
N VAL A 499 38.20 0.86 -13.41
CA VAL A 499 39.08 -0.32 -13.43
C VAL A 499 38.25 -1.60 -13.49
N GLN A 500 37.25 -1.73 -12.63
CA GLN A 500 36.38 -2.90 -12.57
C GLN A 500 35.58 -3.07 -13.86
N LEU A 501 35.00 -1.99 -14.38
CA LEU A 501 34.26 -2.02 -15.65
C LEU A 501 35.14 -2.40 -16.84
N CYS A 502 36.35 -1.83 -16.93
CA CYS A 502 37.30 -2.18 -18.00
C CYS A 502 37.75 -3.64 -17.92
N HIS A 503 37.96 -4.14 -16.70
CA HIS A 503 38.32 -5.54 -16.46
C HIS A 503 37.19 -6.48 -16.88
N GLU A 504 35.96 -6.21 -16.42
CA GLU A 504 34.78 -7.00 -16.78
C GLU A 504 34.56 -7.05 -18.29
N TRP A 505 34.67 -5.89 -18.95
CA TRP A 505 34.54 -5.80 -20.40
C TRP A 505 35.61 -6.64 -21.10
N SER A 506 36.88 -6.52 -20.68
CA SER A 506 37.99 -7.27 -21.26
C SER A 506 37.79 -8.78 -21.10
N LEU A 507 37.26 -9.22 -19.95
CA LEU A 507 37.06 -10.63 -19.64
C LEU A 507 35.93 -11.27 -20.45
N LEU A 508 34.78 -10.59 -20.61
CA LEU A 508 33.58 -11.19 -21.21
C LEU A 508 33.25 -10.69 -22.61
N LEU A 509 33.68 -9.49 -22.98
CA LEU A 509 33.27 -8.79 -24.21
C LEU A 509 34.44 -8.31 -25.08
N GLY A 510 35.69 -8.56 -24.67
CA GLY A 510 36.89 -8.14 -25.43
C GLY A 510 37.02 -8.76 -26.82
N TRP A 511 36.26 -9.82 -27.10
CA TRP A 511 36.20 -10.52 -28.38
C TRP A 511 35.17 -9.93 -29.37
N LEU A 512 34.30 -9.01 -28.92
CA LEU A 512 33.26 -8.44 -29.77
C LEU A 512 33.86 -7.77 -31.01
N PRO A 513 33.37 -8.07 -32.22
CA PRO A 513 33.86 -7.42 -33.43
C PRO A 513 33.47 -5.94 -33.44
N ALA A 514 34.27 -5.10 -34.10
CA ALA A 514 33.99 -3.67 -34.25
C ALA A 514 32.66 -3.41 -35.00
N SER A 515 32.21 -4.37 -35.81
CA SER A 515 30.93 -4.36 -36.53
C SER A 515 29.73 -4.83 -35.70
N TRP A 516 29.90 -5.07 -34.39
CA TRP A 516 28.78 -5.44 -33.51
C TRP A 516 27.78 -4.28 -33.43
N ASN A 517 26.63 -4.45 -34.10
CA ASN A 517 25.60 -3.43 -34.25
C ASN A 517 24.37 -3.67 -33.37
N GLU A 518 24.33 -4.75 -32.59
CA GLU A 518 23.24 -4.97 -31.65
C GLU A 518 23.37 -4.02 -30.46
N GLN A 519 22.27 -3.35 -30.11
CA GLN A 519 22.22 -2.41 -28.99
C GLN A 519 22.34 -3.12 -27.64
N THR A 520 21.92 -4.38 -27.57
CA THR A 520 21.98 -5.22 -26.37
C THR A 520 23.24 -6.08 -26.40
N LEU A 521 23.97 -6.07 -25.29
CA LEU A 521 25.13 -6.94 -25.10
C LEU A 521 24.68 -8.36 -24.72
N PRO A 522 25.48 -9.40 -25.04
CA PRO A 522 25.15 -10.77 -24.70
C PRO A 522 24.93 -10.99 -23.20
N THR A 523 24.06 -11.93 -22.86
CA THR A 523 23.80 -12.40 -21.49
C THR A 523 24.82 -13.47 -21.06
N LEU A 524 24.94 -13.74 -19.75
CA LEU A 524 25.78 -14.85 -19.26
C LEU A 524 25.36 -16.20 -19.86
N SER A 525 24.05 -16.44 -19.96
CA SER A 525 23.51 -17.68 -20.52
C SER A 525 23.84 -17.85 -22.00
N GLU A 526 23.87 -16.77 -22.78
CA GLU A 526 24.23 -16.80 -24.19
C GLU A 526 25.72 -17.03 -24.38
N LEU A 527 26.57 -16.34 -23.60
CA LEU A 527 28.02 -16.52 -23.64
C LEU A 527 28.46 -17.95 -23.28
N ALA A 528 27.70 -18.65 -22.43
CA ALA A 528 28.00 -20.02 -22.01
C ALA A 528 27.68 -21.10 -23.07
N ARG A 529 26.87 -20.78 -24.09
CA ARG A 529 26.40 -21.74 -25.10
C ARG A 529 27.45 -22.00 -26.18
N PRO A 530 27.62 -23.26 -26.61
CA PRO A 530 28.59 -23.64 -27.64
C PRO A 530 28.17 -23.30 -29.09
N THR A 531 27.03 -22.63 -29.32
CA THR A 531 26.34 -22.59 -30.63
C THR A 531 26.51 -21.31 -31.46
N LEU A 532 27.32 -20.34 -31.02
CA LEU A 532 27.75 -19.31 -31.95
C LEU A 532 28.90 -19.94 -32.76
N THR A 533 28.71 -20.19 -34.05
CA THR A 533 29.81 -20.61 -34.94
C THR A 533 29.90 -19.59 -36.07
N GLY A 534 30.98 -18.79 -36.09
CA GLY A 534 31.22 -17.72 -37.07
C GLY A 534 31.91 -16.48 -36.48
N THR A 535 32.10 -15.43 -37.30
CA THR A 535 32.57 -14.10 -36.85
C THR A 535 31.54 -13.51 -35.89
N GLY A 536 31.90 -13.35 -34.61
CA GLY A 536 30.95 -13.04 -33.53
C GLY A 536 30.69 -14.20 -32.57
N THR A 537 31.56 -15.21 -32.54
CA THR A 537 31.55 -16.29 -31.55
C THR A 537 32.44 -15.95 -30.35
N PRO A 538 31.96 -16.12 -29.10
CA PRO A 538 32.81 -16.00 -27.92
C PRO A 538 33.93 -17.07 -27.94
N PRO A 539 35.19 -16.69 -27.70
CA PRO A 539 36.28 -17.64 -27.51
C PRO A 539 35.96 -18.66 -26.41
N ALA A 540 36.58 -19.84 -26.47
CA ALA A 540 36.39 -20.89 -25.47
C ALA A 540 36.67 -20.41 -24.03
N SER A 541 37.66 -19.51 -23.86
CA SER A 541 37.96 -18.89 -22.57
C SER A 541 36.79 -18.06 -22.01
N VAL A 542 36.07 -17.32 -22.86
CA VAL A 542 34.92 -16.51 -22.46
C VAL A 542 33.73 -17.40 -22.11
N ALA A 543 33.49 -18.44 -22.91
CA ALA A 543 32.45 -19.41 -22.61
C ALA A 543 32.70 -20.12 -21.28
N GLU A 544 33.96 -20.47 -20.99
CA GLU A 544 34.34 -21.07 -19.71
C GLU A 544 34.15 -20.11 -18.53
N GLN A 545 34.52 -18.84 -18.69
CA GLN A 545 34.27 -17.80 -17.68
C GLN A 545 32.77 -17.58 -17.43
N ALA A 546 31.95 -17.58 -18.49
CA ALA A 546 30.50 -17.48 -18.37
C ALA A 546 29.91 -18.69 -17.62
N ARG A 547 30.36 -19.92 -17.94
CA ARG A 547 29.96 -21.14 -17.22
C ARG A 547 30.37 -21.12 -15.75
N MET A 548 31.59 -20.68 -15.45
CA MET A 548 32.07 -20.51 -14.08
C MET A 548 31.15 -19.56 -13.30
N ARG A 549 30.75 -18.43 -13.89
CA ARG A 549 29.82 -17.48 -13.25
C ARG A 549 28.42 -18.05 -13.05
N LEU A 550 27.90 -18.81 -14.01
CA LEU A 550 26.61 -19.50 -13.86
C LEU A 550 26.65 -20.55 -12.74
N ASN A 551 27.79 -21.25 -12.58
CA ASN A 551 28.01 -22.18 -11.48
C ASN A 551 28.05 -21.44 -10.14
N ILE A 552 28.78 -20.33 -10.05
CA ILE A 552 28.80 -19.47 -8.85
C ILE A 552 27.39 -18.98 -8.51
N ILE A 553 26.61 -18.50 -9.49
CA ILE A 553 25.22 -18.08 -9.24
C ILE A 553 24.40 -19.23 -8.66
N THR A 554 24.54 -20.44 -9.21
CA THR A 554 23.81 -21.63 -8.73
C THR A 554 24.21 -22.00 -7.30
N GLU A 555 25.51 -21.96 -6.98
CA GLU A 555 26.01 -22.20 -5.63
C GLU A 555 25.49 -21.14 -4.64
N LEU A 556 25.58 -19.86 -5.01
CA LEU A 556 25.09 -18.76 -4.19
C LEU A 556 23.59 -18.84 -3.95
N GLU A 557 22.80 -19.21 -4.96
CA GLU A 557 21.35 -19.39 -4.79
C GLU A 557 21.04 -20.44 -3.72
N GLN A 558 21.76 -21.57 -3.73
CA GLN A 558 21.60 -22.63 -2.74
C GLN A 558 22.00 -22.13 -1.34
N ARG A 559 23.17 -21.50 -1.20
CA ARG A 559 23.65 -20.98 0.10
C ARG A 559 22.73 -19.91 0.66
N LEU A 560 22.21 -19.00 -0.18
CA LEU A 560 21.24 -17.99 0.22
C LEU A 560 19.94 -18.63 0.73
N ASP A 561 19.48 -19.69 0.07
CA ASP A 561 18.31 -20.46 0.53
C ASP A 561 18.54 -21.16 1.87
N GLU A 562 19.72 -21.75 2.06
CA GLU A 562 20.10 -22.41 3.30
C GLU A 562 20.15 -21.40 4.46
N HIS A 563 20.79 -20.25 4.26
CA HIS A 563 20.86 -19.17 5.25
C HIS A 563 19.49 -18.51 5.52
N ALA A 564 18.57 -18.52 4.55
CA ALA A 564 17.21 -18.00 4.74
C ALA A 564 16.30 -18.97 5.52
N ARG A 565 16.68 -20.24 5.68
CA ARG A 565 15.91 -21.26 6.41
C ARG A 565 16.18 -21.18 7.92
N MET A 566 15.52 -20.22 8.54
CA MET A 566 15.53 -20.04 9.99
C MET A 566 14.26 -20.63 10.63
N ASP A 567 14.36 -21.12 11.86
CA ASP A 567 13.26 -21.74 12.61
C ASP A 567 12.54 -20.75 13.51
N PHE A 568 11.48 -20.12 13.02
CA PHE A 568 10.69 -19.14 13.78
C PHE A 568 9.70 -19.78 14.77
N ALA A 569 9.56 -21.11 14.78
CA ALA A 569 8.52 -21.76 15.58
C ALA A 569 8.72 -21.57 17.09
N PHE A 570 9.97 -21.46 17.56
CA PHE A 570 10.24 -21.26 19.00
C PHE A 570 10.05 -19.81 19.47
N LEU A 571 9.98 -18.86 18.53
CA LEU A 571 9.65 -17.46 18.81
C LEU A 571 8.13 -17.25 18.81
N TYR A 572 7.35 -18.25 18.38
CA TYR A 572 5.91 -18.17 18.30
C TYR A 572 5.24 -18.50 19.64
N SER A 573 4.32 -17.63 20.07
CA SER A 573 3.49 -17.84 21.25
C SER A 573 2.09 -18.30 20.84
N GLU A 574 1.73 -19.53 21.19
CA GLU A 574 0.39 -20.06 20.92
C GLU A 574 -0.71 -19.27 21.65
N ALA A 575 -0.39 -18.74 22.83
CA ALA A 575 -1.32 -18.01 23.68
C ALA A 575 -1.78 -16.69 23.05
N THR A 576 -0.84 -15.93 22.45
CA THR A 576 -1.15 -14.66 21.78
C THR A 576 -1.34 -14.82 20.27
N SER A 577 -0.90 -15.96 19.71
CA SER A 577 -0.74 -16.17 18.28
C SER A 577 0.22 -15.16 17.60
N LEU A 578 1.15 -14.58 18.36
CA LEU A 578 2.14 -13.61 17.89
C LEU A 578 3.56 -14.14 18.07
N LEU A 579 4.52 -13.51 17.37
CA LEU A 579 5.95 -13.72 17.61
C LEU A 579 6.41 -12.87 18.80
N SER A 580 7.25 -13.43 19.67
CA SER A 580 7.99 -12.68 20.68
C SER A 580 8.92 -11.67 20.00
N VAL A 581 9.35 -10.63 20.72
CA VAL A 581 10.33 -9.67 20.20
C VAL A 581 11.66 -10.36 19.87
N GLY A 582 12.02 -11.36 20.68
CA GLY A 582 13.13 -12.24 20.41
C GLY A 582 13.33 -13.26 21.52
N TYR A 583 14.56 -13.76 21.61
CA TYR A 583 14.94 -14.84 22.52
C TYR A 583 16.39 -14.66 23.00
N ASN A 584 16.59 -14.72 24.32
CA ASN A 584 17.90 -14.67 24.93
C ASN A 584 18.46 -16.09 25.09
N CYS A 585 19.53 -16.40 24.34
CA CYS A 585 20.17 -17.71 24.35
C CYS A 585 21.04 -17.96 25.59
N ASP A 586 21.48 -16.90 26.28
CA ASP A 586 22.25 -17.04 27.52
C ASP A 586 21.36 -17.46 28.69
N THR A 587 20.10 -16.97 28.72
CA THR A 587 19.11 -17.33 29.76
C THR A 587 18.11 -18.39 29.31
N ASN A 588 18.12 -18.78 28.03
CA ASN A 588 17.14 -19.66 27.39
C ASN A 588 15.69 -19.21 27.59
N MET A 589 15.44 -17.91 27.45
CA MET A 589 14.12 -17.32 27.68
C MET A 589 13.68 -16.47 26.48
N PRO A 590 12.46 -16.69 25.95
CA PRO A 590 11.85 -15.74 25.03
C PRO A 590 11.47 -14.46 25.76
N ASP A 591 11.45 -13.36 25.03
CA ASP A 591 10.92 -12.10 25.54
C ASP A 591 9.44 -12.22 25.90
N LYS A 592 9.05 -11.54 26.98
CA LYS A 592 7.63 -11.45 27.38
C LYS A 592 6.82 -10.57 26.42
N SER A 593 7.48 -9.63 25.76
CA SER A 593 6.88 -8.72 24.78
C SER A 593 6.70 -9.42 23.44
N HIS A 594 5.61 -9.12 22.76
CA HIS A 594 5.28 -9.65 21.44
C HIS A 594 5.04 -8.50 20.47
N TYR A 595 5.33 -8.73 19.20
CA TYR A 595 4.93 -7.79 18.16
C TYR A 595 3.45 -7.96 17.84
N ASP A 596 2.67 -6.92 18.12
CA ASP A 596 1.21 -6.97 18.09
C ASP A 596 0.59 -6.02 17.07
N LEU A 597 1.36 -5.27 16.27
CA LEU A 597 0.84 -4.36 15.23
C LEU A 597 1.27 -4.78 13.82
N LEU A 598 0.32 -4.77 12.89
CA LEU A 598 0.55 -5.06 11.47
C LEU A 598 1.53 -4.09 10.78
N PRO A 599 1.42 -2.74 10.94
CA PRO A 599 2.37 -1.80 10.37
C PRO A 599 3.65 -1.74 11.21
N SER A 600 4.30 -2.88 11.43
CA SER A 600 5.60 -2.96 12.10
C SER A 600 6.54 -3.83 11.27
N GLU A 601 7.82 -3.77 11.61
CA GLU A 601 8.88 -4.50 10.89
C GLU A 601 8.68 -6.02 10.94
N ILE A 602 7.94 -6.54 11.93
CA ILE A 602 7.63 -7.98 12.04
C ILE A 602 6.74 -8.51 10.91
N ARG A 603 6.11 -7.62 10.13
CA ARG A 603 5.16 -7.98 9.08
C ARG A 603 5.80 -8.90 8.06
N LEU A 604 7.05 -8.62 7.69
CA LEU A 604 7.80 -9.45 6.76
C LEU A 604 8.10 -10.83 7.36
N THR A 605 8.59 -10.89 8.61
CA THR A 605 8.81 -12.15 9.33
C THR A 605 7.54 -13.00 9.39
N SER A 606 6.42 -12.40 9.79
CA SER A 606 5.14 -13.09 9.92
C SER A 606 4.67 -13.63 8.57
N PHE A 607 4.81 -12.85 7.50
CA PHE A 607 4.47 -13.27 6.15
C PHE A 607 5.33 -14.47 5.70
N LEU A 608 6.65 -14.37 5.84
CA LEU A 608 7.59 -15.42 5.44
C LEU A 608 7.34 -16.71 6.22
N ALA A 609 7.21 -16.62 7.54
CA ALA A 609 7.04 -17.79 8.39
C ALA A 609 5.69 -18.50 8.18
N ILE A 610 4.64 -17.77 7.77
CA ILE A 610 3.38 -18.37 7.30
C ILE A 610 3.57 -19.01 5.92
N ALA A 611 4.22 -18.32 4.98
CA ALA A 611 4.45 -18.82 3.63
C ALA A 611 5.31 -20.09 3.60
N THR A 612 6.20 -20.26 4.58
CA THR A 612 7.02 -21.47 4.77
C THR A 612 6.37 -22.51 5.70
N ASN A 613 5.09 -22.35 6.04
CA ASN A 613 4.30 -23.23 6.91
C ASN A 613 4.86 -23.43 8.33
N GLN A 614 5.67 -22.49 8.84
CA GLN A 614 6.15 -22.52 10.22
C GLN A 614 5.11 -21.96 11.21
N LEU A 615 4.34 -20.96 10.77
CA LEU A 615 3.31 -20.30 11.59
C LEU A 615 1.92 -20.47 10.97
N PRO A 616 0.87 -20.57 11.80
CA PRO A 616 -0.50 -20.65 11.30
C PRO A 616 -0.99 -19.30 10.79
N LEU A 617 -1.88 -19.31 9.78
CA LEU A 617 -2.47 -18.09 9.19
C LEU A 617 -3.12 -17.15 10.22
N LYS A 618 -3.63 -17.69 11.34
CA LYS A 618 -4.19 -16.88 12.43
C LYS A 618 -3.21 -15.84 12.98
N SER A 619 -1.89 -16.07 12.87
CA SER A 619 -0.87 -15.12 13.32
C SER A 619 -0.92 -13.79 12.56
N TRP A 620 -1.23 -13.82 11.26
CA TRP A 620 -1.42 -12.60 10.46
C TRP A 620 -2.63 -11.77 10.91
N TYR A 621 -3.68 -12.45 11.38
CA TYR A 621 -4.90 -11.79 11.84
C TYR A 621 -4.80 -11.32 13.29
N ALA A 622 -3.93 -11.94 14.09
CA ALA A 622 -3.62 -11.51 15.46
C ALA A 622 -2.89 -10.15 15.50
N LEU A 623 -2.16 -9.77 14.44
CA LEU A 623 -1.57 -8.45 14.31
C LEU A 623 -2.65 -7.35 14.27
N GLY A 624 -2.62 -6.47 15.27
CA GLY A 624 -3.47 -5.32 15.45
C GLY A 624 -3.39 -4.31 14.32
N ARG A 625 -4.53 -3.70 14.01
CA ARG A 625 -4.71 -2.69 12.95
C ARG A 625 -5.27 -1.43 13.58
N LEU A 626 -4.42 -0.73 14.33
CA LEU A 626 -4.78 0.53 14.96
C LEU A 626 -4.80 1.62 13.89
N PHE A 627 -5.96 2.25 13.67
CA PHE A 627 -6.13 3.31 12.71
C PHE A 627 -6.01 4.69 13.37
N THR A 628 -5.43 5.63 12.64
CA THR A 628 -5.39 7.05 12.98
C THR A 628 -5.72 7.90 11.75
N THR A 629 -5.95 9.18 11.95
CA THR A 629 -6.20 10.14 10.86
C THR A 629 -5.11 11.21 10.86
N ILE A 630 -4.37 11.32 9.76
CA ILE A 630 -3.35 12.35 9.53
C ILE A 630 -3.67 13.06 8.24
N ASP A 631 -3.74 14.39 8.26
CA ASP A 631 -4.07 15.21 7.09
C ASP A 631 -5.34 14.77 6.35
N ASN A 632 -6.37 14.33 7.10
CA ASN A 632 -7.63 13.74 6.63
C ASN A 632 -7.50 12.40 5.89
N GLU A 633 -6.32 11.78 5.89
CA GLU A 633 -6.10 10.43 5.38
C GLU A 633 -6.04 9.42 6.53
N THR A 634 -6.61 8.24 6.28
CA THR A 634 -6.57 7.14 7.24
C THR A 634 -5.21 6.44 7.15
N ALA A 635 -4.48 6.39 8.26
CA ALA A 635 -3.18 5.74 8.38
C ALA A 635 -3.23 4.64 9.46
N LEU A 636 -2.32 3.67 9.35
CA LEU A 636 -2.11 2.65 10.37
C LEU A 636 -1.01 3.11 11.34
N MET A 637 -1.24 2.96 12.65
CA MET A 637 -0.25 3.29 13.67
C MET A 637 0.77 2.16 13.83
N SER A 638 2.05 2.49 13.74
CA SER A 638 3.18 1.58 14.02
C SER A 638 3.63 1.65 15.49
N TRP A 639 4.50 0.71 15.88
CA TRP A 639 5.14 0.68 17.21
C TRP A 639 6.02 1.91 17.50
N SER A 640 6.62 2.54 16.48
CA SER A 640 7.41 3.77 16.67
C SER A 640 6.55 5.03 16.80
N ALA A 641 5.22 4.90 16.80
CA ALA A 641 4.25 6.00 16.67
C ALA A 641 4.39 6.81 15.37
N ASP A 642 5.23 6.36 14.42
CA ASP A 642 5.28 6.93 13.09
C ASP A 642 4.15 6.35 12.26
N PRO A 643 3.36 7.19 11.59
CA PRO A 643 2.35 6.72 10.67
C PRO A 643 3.02 6.06 9.47
N CYS A 644 2.83 4.75 9.32
CA CYS A 644 3.09 4.11 8.05
C CYS A 644 1.99 4.58 7.09
N LEU A 645 2.31 5.54 6.23
CA LEU A 645 1.55 5.74 4.99
C LEU A 645 1.48 4.37 4.32
N ASN A 646 0.26 3.93 3.98
CA ASN A 646 0.06 2.67 3.26
C ASN A 646 1.07 2.60 2.11
N ILE A 647 2.04 1.69 2.19
CA ILE A 647 2.84 1.24 1.06
C ILE A 647 1.95 0.24 0.32
#